data_AF-A0AAE1J5J4-F1
#
_entry.id   AF-A0AAE1J5J4-F1
#
_cell.length_a   1.000
_cell.length_b   1.000
_cell.length_c   1.000
_cell.angle_alpha   90.00
_cell.angle_beta   90.00
_cell.angle_gamma   90.00
#
_symmetry.space_group_name_H-M   'P 1'
#
loop_
_entity.id
_entity.type
_entity.pdbx_description
1 polymer ?
#
loop_
_entity_poly.entity_id
_entity_poly.type
_entity_poly.pdbx_seq_one_letter_code
_entity_poly.pdbx_strand_id
1 'polypeptide(L)'
;MGFFAEGSIESSRSIATIMNELTSQVKANGLGEVTLVQRCGKGINGNYTLGLVVNADGDLASVQHTLQTWNNATCVQGLASTKQSSVTIFSKPTIKSSVSTRGIKPRDGTCSTIQVVSGDSCGSLTAECGISAQQFAQFNPSSTLCSTLAVGQYVCYTSGSLTDRSPKPNPDGSCAKYNVQPGDYCSLIAAENSIATDDIENFNKNTWGWQGCGNVQLGQIICLSIGSPPFPAAVSNGNCGPQVPRTQSPADFSTITALNSCPLNACCDIFGQSGITPDFCTASQSATGALGTSAPGTAGCISNCGIEIVNNINGPSEFIKVGYWESFGLDRPCLQMPVSAIPSGYTHIHYAFATLTSDFQVEVSEQQDAFNQFASANSFKRILSFGYWLFSTDVDSFPIFRESVTDANRLTFVPSVVDIVNNKPDSTKDDQFIESILSVFKHQFVDNIDDESKNAEYFLKDNELLTNRLIDAQNVNGFIHSNFAEADRKQEPLGEAGRPIMLDTSSPGPLNALHFATDPVWARPMAENEVEVEIRAVVLTSVVSSLPWESMWQHVLETKQRAMSLTLDLKVTNVQVGDRVVYMSGLVDGGCLKTFGRQSADAVVKLPDSVSFEDAASLPCVYSTAIHGLYHIAHLSEGETVLIHAAAGGVGQAAIQLANLVGAEVFATVSTPEKRDLLINEYGVKKDHIFSSRDLSFVKGIMRMTNNRGIDVVLNSLSGDALRASWDVLAPFGRFIEIGKKDAQSNGRIDLSPLLRQTVMASVDLTIIMNYKPEKLGQLITETVRLFAEGKVRLAKPTRVMDYTQIEEAFRSLQSGKSMGKTVFKPNPTDIVPIIPEKSSPLQFDQNASYVLAGGLGGLGRSIARWMVSRGAKHLIFISRSGAAGESAQGIVQELEATGCNIHIFACDVSDEVLLSYIIDQCKANLPERAAFKDSMFENMTYENFQDALRPKFRGSWNLHKLLPASMDFFLLLSSMMGILGNRSQANYAAGNTYQDALAIHRHSLGLPATSIDLGSILSVGYVAENKSRLKTVPSISSVLESIREDEIHLILKYHLDQRHPGSSQTVSGLTNAALYKQRRMPVPTYLKLPLFRHLQSETSAANDAVDDDPILLVPIQLATATAADEAVVIVSNGIRLKLSKLLSMTADDIDLGKSISSNGIDSLVATEFRTWLARTLEADLPVLDIMGTSSILTLSEKVVSLSKLVQVATSS
;
A
#
# COMPACT_ATOMS: atom_id res chain seq x y z
N MET A 1 -32.73 7.93 -10.36
CA MET A 1 -32.71 7.75 -11.84
C MET A 1 -32.12 6.39 -12.18
N GLY A 2 -32.64 5.69 -13.19
CA GLY A 2 -32.11 4.42 -13.69
C GLY A 2 -32.18 4.33 -15.22
N PHE A 3 -31.29 3.55 -15.81
CA PHE A 3 -31.22 3.32 -17.26
C PHE A 3 -31.08 1.81 -17.56
N PHE A 4 -31.81 1.33 -18.56
CA PHE A 4 -31.75 -0.05 -19.04
C PHE A 4 -31.56 -0.07 -20.56
N ALA A 5 -30.55 -0.80 -21.04
CA ALA A 5 -30.37 -1.09 -22.46
C ALA A 5 -29.63 -2.41 -22.64
N GLU A 6 -30.25 -3.34 -23.35
CA GLU A 6 -29.65 -4.66 -23.60
C GLU A 6 -28.60 -4.67 -24.72
N GLY A 7 -27.82 -5.74 -24.74
CA GLY A 7 -26.56 -5.89 -25.45
C GLY A 7 -26.61 -5.76 -26.96
N SER A 8 -27.78 -5.78 -27.60
CA SER A 8 -27.92 -5.56 -29.06
C SER A 8 -28.17 -4.09 -29.45
N ILE A 9 -28.31 -3.18 -28.48
CA ILE A 9 -28.53 -1.75 -28.74
C ILE A 9 -27.18 -1.00 -28.86
N GLU A 10 -27.10 -0.02 -29.78
CA GLU A 10 -26.00 0.95 -29.80
C GLU A 10 -26.37 2.08 -28.82
N SER A 11 -25.96 1.90 -27.57
CA SER A 11 -26.44 2.67 -26.41
C SER A 11 -26.19 4.17 -26.54
N SER A 12 -24.95 4.60 -26.81
CA SER A 12 -24.56 6.03 -26.81
C SER A 12 -25.42 6.92 -27.70
N ARG A 13 -25.67 6.51 -28.95
CA ARG A 13 -26.52 7.25 -29.89
C ARG A 13 -28.00 7.17 -29.52
N SER A 14 -28.46 6.00 -29.06
CA SER A 14 -29.86 5.78 -28.72
C SER A 14 -30.29 6.52 -27.45
N ILE A 15 -29.39 6.64 -26.48
CA ILE A 15 -29.55 7.47 -25.27
C ILE A 15 -29.74 8.94 -25.69
N ALA A 16 -28.87 9.48 -26.55
CA ALA A 16 -28.94 10.89 -26.94
C ALA A 16 -30.31 11.25 -27.57
N THR A 17 -30.87 10.42 -28.47
CA THR A 17 -32.19 10.70 -29.05
C THR A 17 -33.32 10.61 -28.01
N ILE A 18 -33.28 9.63 -27.11
CA ILE A 18 -34.28 9.44 -26.05
C ILE A 18 -34.23 10.57 -25.02
N MET A 19 -33.04 11.00 -24.62
CA MET A 19 -32.88 12.05 -23.62
C MET A 19 -33.22 13.44 -24.15
N ASN A 20 -33.03 13.70 -25.45
CA ASN A 20 -33.53 14.90 -26.09
C ASN A 20 -35.06 14.96 -26.06
N GLU A 21 -35.75 13.85 -26.34
CA GLU A 21 -37.21 13.76 -26.24
C GLU A 21 -37.69 13.93 -24.78
N LEU A 22 -37.03 13.27 -23.81
CA LEU A 22 -37.33 13.47 -22.38
C LEU A 22 -37.16 14.94 -21.96
N THR A 23 -36.02 15.55 -22.30
CA THR A 23 -35.73 16.96 -21.97
C THR A 23 -36.76 17.90 -22.62
N SER A 24 -37.22 17.59 -23.83
CA SER A 24 -38.30 18.31 -24.51
C SER A 24 -39.64 18.21 -23.77
N GLN A 25 -40.03 17.01 -23.32
CA GLN A 25 -41.26 16.84 -22.54
C GLN A 25 -41.16 17.46 -21.14
N VAL A 26 -40.02 17.35 -20.45
CA VAL A 26 -39.82 17.95 -19.12
C VAL A 26 -39.86 19.48 -19.19
N LYS A 27 -39.24 20.10 -20.21
CA LYS A 27 -39.32 21.56 -20.40
C LYS A 27 -40.70 22.07 -20.83
N ALA A 28 -41.57 21.19 -21.34
CA ALA A 28 -42.92 21.54 -21.76
C ALA A 28 -43.99 21.31 -20.68
N ASN A 29 -43.79 20.36 -19.75
CA ASN A 29 -44.82 19.91 -18.81
C ASN A 29 -44.34 19.80 -17.34
N GLY A 30 -43.07 20.11 -17.04
CA GLY A 30 -42.43 19.82 -15.75
C GLY A 30 -41.87 18.39 -15.68
N LEU A 31 -41.14 18.09 -14.60
CA LEU A 31 -40.77 16.72 -14.24
C LEU A 31 -41.84 16.16 -13.30
N GLY A 32 -42.41 15.00 -13.62
CA GLY A 32 -43.32 14.28 -12.72
C GLY A 32 -42.56 13.27 -11.86
N GLU A 33 -43.10 13.04 -10.65
CA GLU A 33 -42.70 12.05 -9.62
C GLU A 33 -41.93 10.85 -10.20
N VAL A 34 -42.57 10.08 -11.10
CA VAL A 34 -41.93 9.06 -11.94
C VAL A 34 -42.11 9.42 -13.41
N THR A 35 -41.08 9.99 -14.02
CA THR A 35 -41.03 10.29 -15.46
C THR A 35 -40.12 9.28 -16.17
N LEU A 36 -40.64 8.56 -17.18
CA LEU A 36 -39.85 7.61 -17.96
C LEU A 36 -40.08 7.69 -19.47
N VAL A 37 -39.08 7.24 -20.24
CA VAL A 37 -39.18 7.01 -21.68
C VAL A 37 -38.72 5.58 -21.95
N GLN A 38 -39.52 4.81 -22.71
CA GLN A 38 -39.30 3.38 -22.91
C GLN A 38 -39.63 2.94 -24.35
N ARG A 39 -38.89 1.91 -24.82
CA ARG A 39 -39.16 1.13 -26.03
C ARG A 39 -39.18 -0.35 -25.65
N CYS A 40 -40.35 -0.93 -25.78
CA CYS A 40 -40.74 -2.24 -25.26
C CYS A 40 -42.02 -2.70 -26.01
N GLY A 41 -42.45 -3.95 -25.81
CA GLY A 41 -43.73 -4.44 -26.32
C GLY A 41 -43.65 -5.21 -27.66
N LYS A 42 -44.75 -5.19 -28.43
CA LYS A 42 -45.03 -6.24 -29.43
C LYS A 42 -43.99 -6.30 -30.57
N GLY A 43 -43.17 -7.35 -30.57
CA GLY A 43 -42.08 -7.57 -31.54
C GLY A 43 -40.69 -7.17 -31.03
N ILE A 44 -40.56 -6.87 -29.73
CA ILE A 44 -39.31 -6.53 -29.04
C ILE A 44 -39.14 -7.54 -27.90
N ASN A 45 -38.05 -8.32 -27.90
CA ASN A 45 -37.63 -9.16 -26.78
C ASN A 45 -36.59 -8.43 -25.91
N GLY A 46 -36.08 -9.07 -24.86
CA GLY A 46 -35.11 -8.50 -23.92
C GLY A 46 -33.95 -7.80 -24.63
N ASN A 47 -33.32 -8.51 -25.58
CA ASN A 47 -32.21 -8.04 -26.42
C ASN A 47 -32.38 -6.64 -27.07
N TYR A 48 -33.61 -6.16 -27.27
CA TYR A 48 -33.91 -4.86 -27.90
C TYR A 48 -34.78 -3.92 -27.03
N THR A 49 -34.97 -4.25 -25.75
CA THR A 49 -35.69 -3.40 -24.79
C THR A 49 -34.78 -2.28 -24.25
N LEU A 50 -35.35 -1.09 -24.09
CA LEU A 50 -34.63 0.15 -23.79
C LEU A 50 -35.50 1.07 -22.93
N GLY A 51 -34.95 1.63 -21.85
CA GLY A 51 -35.69 2.56 -21.02
C GLY A 51 -34.81 3.45 -20.15
N LEU A 52 -35.32 4.62 -19.80
CA LEU A 52 -34.76 5.51 -18.79
C LEU A 52 -35.88 6.02 -17.88
N VAL A 53 -35.66 5.93 -16.57
CA VAL A 53 -36.59 6.38 -15.51
C VAL A 53 -35.93 7.42 -14.63
N VAL A 54 -36.64 8.52 -14.43
CA VAL A 54 -36.36 9.54 -13.42
C VAL A 54 -37.47 9.43 -12.38
N ASN A 55 -37.16 8.81 -11.23
CA ASN A 55 -37.91 9.06 -10.01
C ASN A 55 -37.28 10.30 -9.34
N ALA A 56 -38.10 11.29 -9.00
CA ALA A 56 -37.67 12.57 -8.43
C ALA A 56 -37.46 12.50 -6.90
N ASP A 57 -38.26 11.67 -6.23
CA ASP A 57 -38.37 11.61 -4.76
C ASP A 57 -37.29 10.75 -4.11
N GLY A 58 -36.44 10.11 -4.93
CA GLY A 58 -35.30 9.30 -4.48
C GLY A 58 -35.62 7.83 -4.27
N ASP A 59 -36.86 7.38 -4.51
CA ASP A 59 -37.25 5.97 -4.35
C ASP A 59 -36.46 5.06 -5.33
N LEU A 60 -35.49 4.36 -4.74
CA LEU A 60 -34.65 3.39 -5.43
C LEU A 60 -35.42 2.10 -5.77
N ALA A 61 -36.46 1.73 -5.02
CA ALA A 61 -37.26 0.54 -5.26
C ALA A 61 -38.16 0.70 -6.50
N SER A 62 -38.84 1.83 -6.68
CA SER A 62 -39.55 2.15 -7.94
C SER A 62 -38.62 2.17 -9.15
N VAL A 63 -37.40 2.71 -8.99
CA VAL A 63 -36.36 2.66 -10.04
C VAL A 63 -35.93 1.21 -10.31
N GLN A 64 -35.65 0.40 -9.29
CA GLN A 64 -35.27 -1.01 -9.44
C GLN A 64 -36.38 -1.85 -10.08
N HIS A 65 -37.63 -1.71 -9.63
CA HIS A 65 -38.80 -2.37 -10.20
C HIS A 65 -39.02 -1.97 -11.68
N THR A 66 -38.78 -0.71 -12.02
CA THR A 66 -38.82 -0.23 -13.41
C THR A 66 -37.72 -0.87 -14.27
N LEU A 67 -36.50 -1.00 -13.76
CA LEU A 67 -35.41 -1.70 -14.43
C LEU A 67 -35.72 -3.21 -14.59
N GLN A 68 -36.29 -3.86 -13.57
CA GLN A 68 -36.76 -5.24 -13.62
C GLN A 68 -37.88 -5.42 -14.67
N THR A 69 -38.81 -4.46 -14.77
CA THR A 69 -39.89 -4.48 -15.78
C THR A 69 -39.33 -4.48 -17.21
N TRP A 70 -38.26 -3.72 -17.46
CA TRP A 70 -37.57 -3.70 -18.76
C TRP A 70 -36.66 -4.91 -18.99
N ASN A 71 -36.03 -5.44 -17.95
CA ASN A 71 -35.33 -6.73 -17.98
C ASN A 71 -36.27 -7.87 -18.39
N ASN A 72 -37.51 -7.82 -17.90
CA ASN A 72 -38.60 -8.72 -18.28
C ASN A 72 -39.21 -8.41 -19.66
N ALA A 73 -38.58 -7.56 -20.50
CA ALA A 73 -39.02 -7.15 -21.84
C ALA A 73 -40.42 -6.50 -21.91
N THR A 74 -40.99 -6.15 -20.76
CA THR A 74 -42.32 -5.54 -20.62
C THR A 74 -42.25 -4.02 -20.59
N CYS A 75 -43.38 -3.37 -20.87
CA CYS A 75 -43.52 -1.92 -20.65
C CYS A 75 -44.07 -1.66 -19.25
N VAL A 76 -43.54 -0.65 -18.56
CA VAL A 76 -44.20 -0.05 -17.40
C VAL A 76 -45.54 0.56 -17.86
N GLN A 77 -46.61 0.33 -17.11
CA GLN A 77 -47.95 0.86 -17.39
C GLN A 77 -48.55 1.50 -16.13
N GLY A 78 -49.70 2.17 -16.25
CA GLY A 78 -50.37 2.85 -15.14
C GLY A 78 -50.01 4.32 -14.94
N LEU A 79 -49.02 4.84 -15.68
CA LEU A 79 -48.64 6.26 -15.65
C LEU A 79 -49.80 7.16 -16.12
N ALA A 80 -50.11 8.21 -15.35
CA ALA A 80 -51.26 9.09 -15.53
C ALA A 80 -51.33 9.80 -16.90
N SER A 81 -50.19 10.00 -17.57
CA SER A 81 -50.10 10.50 -18.93
C SER A 81 -49.13 9.68 -19.77
N THR A 82 -49.56 9.18 -20.92
CA THR A 82 -48.72 8.47 -21.90
C THR A 82 -48.80 9.16 -23.26
N LYS A 83 -47.64 9.40 -23.88
CA LYS A 83 -47.49 10.08 -25.18
C LYS A 83 -46.57 9.26 -26.09
N GLN A 84 -46.94 9.10 -27.36
CA GLN A 84 -46.10 8.40 -28.34
C GLN A 84 -45.34 9.41 -29.21
N SER A 85 -44.02 9.26 -29.27
CA SER A 85 -43.11 10.06 -30.11
C SER A 85 -42.27 9.14 -30.99
N SER A 86 -41.98 9.56 -32.23
CA SER A 86 -41.14 8.78 -33.15
C SER A 86 -39.66 9.12 -32.96
N VAL A 87 -38.90 8.19 -32.38
CA VAL A 87 -37.49 8.38 -31.99
C VAL A 87 -36.59 7.40 -32.74
N THR A 88 -35.51 7.89 -33.35
CA THR A 88 -34.51 7.04 -34.03
C THR A 88 -33.57 6.39 -33.00
N ILE A 89 -33.53 5.05 -33.02
CA ILE A 89 -32.77 4.20 -32.10
C ILE A 89 -31.86 3.29 -32.94
N PHE A 90 -30.63 3.09 -32.49
CA PHE A 90 -29.57 2.40 -33.21
C PHE A 90 -29.28 1.04 -32.56
N SER A 91 -28.97 0.02 -33.37
CA SER A 91 -28.71 -1.35 -32.92
C SER A 91 -27.51 -1.96 -33.63
N LYS A 92 -26.82 -2.87 -32.94
CA LYS A 92 -25.66 -3.60 -33.50
C LYS A 92 -26.10 -4.45 -34.70
N PRO A 93 -25.28 -4.61 -35.75
CA PRO A 93 -25.60 -5.50 -36.86
C PRO A 93 -25.68 -6.96 -36.39
N THR A 94 -26.80 -7.63 -36.62
CA THR A 94 -26.94 -9.06 -36.35
C THR A 94 -25.94 -9.83 -37.22
N ILE A 95 -25.03 -10.59 -36.60
CA ILE A 95 -24.06 -11.41 -37.34
C ILE A 95 -24.82 -12.53 -38.04
N LYS A 96 -25.06 -12.37 -39.35
CA LYS A 96 -25.53 -13.45 -40.22
C LYS A 96 -24.41 -14.47 -40.44
N SER A 97 -24.13 -15.28 -39.42
CA SER A 97 -23.31 -16.46 -39.56
C SER A 97 -24.00 -17.41 -40.54
N SER A 98 -23.47 -17.51 -41.76
CA SER A 98 -23.92 -18.47 -42.76
C SER A 98 -23.47 -19.89 -42.37
N VAL A 99 -24.11 -20.45 -41.34
CA VAL A 99 -23.83 -21.79 -40.84
C VAL A 99 -24.25 -22.79 -41.92
N SER A 100 -23.26 -23.31 -42.64
CA SER A 100 -23.45 -24.37 -43.63
C SER A 100 -24.02 -25.61 -42.93
N THR A 101 -25.29 -25.92 -43.20
CA THR A 101 -26.05 -26.97 -42.52
C THR A 101 -25.61 -28.36 -42.96
N ARG A 102 -24.43 -28.81 -42.50
CA ARG A 102 -24.04 -30.22 -42.43
C ARG A 102 -24.14 -30.67 -40.98
N GLY A 103 -24.98 -31.67 -40.71
CA GLY A 103 -25.38 -32.02 -39.36
C GLY A 103 -24.23 -32.52 -38.49
N ILE A 104 -23.92 -31.77 -37.43
CA ILE A 104 -23.06 -32.21 -36.32
C ILE A 104 -23.99 -32.62 -35.18
N LYS A 105 -24.00 -33.90 -34.82
CA LYS A 105 -24.59 -34.38 -33.56
C LYS A 105 -23.53 -34.34 -32.45
N PRO A 106 -23.87 -33.85 -31.24
CA PRO A 106 -23.08 -34.11 -30.04
C PRO A 106 -22.87 -35.62 -29.80
N ARG A 107 -21.73 -35.99 -29.21
CA ARG A 107 -21.30 -37.40 -29.05
C ARG A 107 -22.15 -38.22 -28.08
N ASP A 108 -22.93 -37.57 -27.24
CA ASP A 108 -23.80 -38.16 -26.20
C ASP A 108 -25.27 -38.27 -26.62
N GLY A 109 -25.66 -37.70 -27.77
CA GLY A 109 -27.04 -37.66 -28.25
C GLY A 109 -27.89 -36.50 -27.70
N THR A 110 -27.33 -35.65 -26.83
CA THR A 110 -27.98 -34.42 -26.36
C THR A 110 -28.01 -33.34 -27.45
N CYS A 111 -28.78 -32.28 -27.25
CA CYS A 111 -28.78 -31.11 -28.13
C CYS A 111 -27.98 -29.93 -27.56
N SER A 112 -27.43 -29.10 -28.44
CA SER A 112 -26.99 -27.75 -28.05
C SER A 112 -28.25 -26.92 -27.78
N THR A 113 -28.29 -26.26 -26.63
CA THR A 113 -29.47 -25.52 -26.16
C THR A 113 -29.24 -24.02 -26.13
N ILE A 114 -30.29 -23.27 -26.47
CA ILE A 114 -30.41 -21.84 -26.17
C ILE A 114 -31.45 -21.71 -25.04
N GLN A 115 -31.25 -20.75 -24.15
CA GLN A 115 -32.18 -20.44 -23.07
C GLN A 115 -33.13 -19.33 -23.54
N VAL A 116 -34.42 -19.50 -23.31
CA VAL A 116 -35.47 -18.52 -23.65
C VAL A 116 -35.32 -17.30 -22.73
N VAL A 117 -35.12 -16.12 -23.29
CA VAL A 117 -35.14 -14.84 -22.55
C VAL A 117 -36.51 -14.17 -22.67
N SER A 118 -36.77 -13.13 -21.87
CA SER A 118 -38.11 -12.54 -21.87
C SER A 118 -38.48 -11.88 -23.21
N GLY A 119 -39.75 -12.03 -23.60
CA GLY A 119 -40.29 -11.56 -24.88
C GLY A 119 -39.91 -12.42 -26.10
N ASP A 120 -39.22 -13.55 -25.92
CA ASP A 120 -38.87 -14.44 -27.04
C ASP A 120 -40.07 -15.13 -27.69
N SER A 121 -39.87 -15.51 -28.95
CA SER A 121 -40.76 -16.34 -29.74
C SER A 121 -39.94 -17.33 -30.56
N CYS A 122 -40.56 -18.37 -31.11
CA CYS A 122 -39.90 -19.21 -32.12
C CYS A 122 -39.40 -18.40 -33.34
N GLY A 123 -39.94 -17.19 -33.59
CA GLY A 123 -39.47 -16.30 -34.65
C GLY A 123 -38.18 -15.55 -34.31
N SER A 124 -37.99 -15.11 -33.05
CA SER A 124 -36.71 -14.53 -32.62
C SER A 124 -35.65 -15.61 -32.48
N LEU A 125 -35.96 -16.71 -31.80
CA LEU A 125 -35.03 -17.82 -31.56
C LEU A 125 -34.51 -18.45 -32.88
N THR A 126 -35.36 -18.61 -33.90
CA THR A 126 -34.90 -19.09 -35.23
C THR A 126 -33.97 -18.11 -35.93
N ALA A 127 -34.29 -16.82 -35.89
CA ALA A 127 -33.46 -15.76 -36.47
C ALA A 127 -32.11 -15.60 -35.75
N GLU A 128 -32.11 -15.71 -34.42
CA GLU A 128 -30.93 -15.56 -33.56
C GLU A 128 -30.00 -16.78 -33.63
N CYS A 129 -30.56 -18.01 -33.62
CA CYS A 129 -29.78 -19.23 -33.88
C CYS A 129 -29.41 -19.45 -35.36
N GLY A 130 -29.88 -18.61 -36.28
CA GLY A 130 -29.56 -18.69 -37.71
C GLY A 130 -30.13 -19.92 -38.44
N ILE A 131 -31.23 -20.50 -37.95
CA ILE A 131 -31.85 -21.74 -38.46
C ILE A 131 -33.29 -21.50 -38.94
N SER A 132 -33.79 -22.36 -39.84
CA SER A 132 -35.18 -22.23 -40.30
C SER A 132 -36.19 -22.70 -39.25
N ALA A 133 -37.43 -22.20 -39.32
CA ALA A 133 -38.52 -22.67 -38.47
C ALA A 133 -38.80 -24.18 -38.62
N GLN A 134 -38.54 -24.77 -39.79
CA GLN A 134 -38.62 -26.22 -39.99
C GLN A 134 -37.53 -26.98 -39.22
N GLN A 135 -36.31 -26.44 -39.14
CA GLN A 135 -35.24 -27.04 -38.35
C GLN A 135 -35.49 -26.92 -36.85
N PHE A 136 -35.94 -25.75 -36.37
CA PHE A 136 -36.28 -25.56 -34.95
C PHE A 136 -37.43 -26.48 -34.50
N ALA A 137 -38.47 -26.66 -35.33
CA ALA A 137 -39.55 -27.62 -35.08
C ALA A 137 -39.10 -29.09 -35.19
N GLN A 138 -38.07 -29.40 -36.00
CA GLN A 138 -37.47 -30.73 -36.06
C GLN A 138 -36.61 -31.04 -34.82
N PHE A 139 -35.95 -30.04 -34.24
CA PHE A 139 -35.12 -30.19 -33.03
C PHE A 139 -35.96 -30.18 -31.75
N ASN A 140 -37.12 -29.51 -31.76
CA ASN A 140 -38.04 -29.46 -30.63
C ASN A 140 -39.44 -29.96 -31.07
N PRO A 141 -39.68 -31.29 -31.07
CA PRO A 141 -40.91 -31.89 -31.57
C PRO A 141 -42.09 -31.73 -30.58
N SER A 142 -42.54 -30.50 -30.37
CA SER A 142 -43.76 -30.16 -29.63
C SER A 142 -44.57 -29.14 -30.43
N SER A 143 -45.85 -29.45 -30.67
CA SER A 143 -46.79 -28.58 -31.41
C SER A 143 -47.24 -27.35 -30.62
N THR A 144 -47.08 -27.34 -29.29
CA THR A 144 -47.47 -26.22 -28.42
C THR A 144 -46.30 -25.31 -28.04
N LEU A 145 -45.05 -25.73 -28.25
CA LEU A 145 -43.86 -25.04 -27.74
C LEU A 145 -43.85 -23.54 -28.06
N CYS A 146 -44.13 -23.15 -29.31
CA CYS A 146 -44.11 -21.76 -29.75
C CYS A 146 -45.20 -20.87 -29.15
N SER A 147 -46.16 -21.46 -28.43
CA SER A 147 -47.18 -20.78 -27.62
C SER A 147 -46.98 -20.95 -26.11
N THR A 148 -45.95 -21.70 -25.68
CA THR A 148 -45.67 -22.03 -24.28
C THR A 148 -44.16 -21.91 -23.96
N LEU A 149 -43.46 -20.98 -24.61
CA LEU A 149 -42.07 -20.65 -24.27
C LEU A 149 -42.05 -19.93 -22.92
N ALA A 150 -41.43 -20.54 -21.91
CA ALA A 150 -41.24 -19.94 -20.59
C ALA A 150 -39.85 -19.32 -20.46
N VAL A 151 -39.72 -18.18 -19.79
CA VAL A 151 -38.42 -17.58 -19.52
C VAL A 151 -37.58 -18.55 -18.66
N GLY A 152 -36.30 -18.70 -19.00
CA GLY A 152 -35.41 -19.67 -18.38
C GLY A 152 -35.48 -21.08 -18.96
N GLN A 153 -36.49 -21.42 -19.77
CA GLN A 153 -36.60 -22.70 -20.45
C GLN A 153 -35.45 -22.93 -21.45
N TYR A 154 -34.92 -24.15 -21.52
CA TYR A 154 -33.95 -24.54 -22.55
C TYR A 154 -34.64 -25.19 -23.76
N VAL A 155 -34.26 -24.77 -24.97
CA VAL A 155 -34.72 -25.34 -26.24
C VAL A 155 -33.55 -25.69 -27.15
N CYS A 156 -33.67 -26.78 -27.91
CA CYS A 156 -32.63 -27.29 -28.79
C CYS A 156 -32.49 -26.43 -30.07
N TYR A 157 -31.28 -25.97 -30.40
CA TYR A 157 -30.99 -25.38 -31.72
C TYR A 157 -30.10 -26.28 -32.60
N THR A 158 -29.74 -27.47 -32.11
CA THR A 158 -29.17 -28.58 -32.90
C THR A 158 -29.93 -29.89 -32.64
N SER A 159 -29.75 -30.91 -33.49
CA SER A 159 -30.44 -32.20 -33.32
C SER A 159 -29.94 -32.99 -32.10
N GLY A 160 -30.82 -33.32 -31.16
CA GLY A 160 -30.55 -34.18 -30.01
C GLY A 160 -31.75 -34.20 -29.06
N SER A 161 -31.59 -34.74 -27.86
CA SER A 161 -32.62 -34.70 -26.80
C SER A 161 -32.25 -33.73 -25.67
N LEU A 162 -33.27 -33.13 -25.04
CA LEU A 162 -33.13 -32.34 -23.81
C LEU A 162 -32.89 -33.24 -22.58
N THR A 163 -32.19 -32.74 -21.56
CA THR A 163 -31.84 -33.48 -20.34
C THR A 163 -32.91 -33.30 -19.25
N ASP A 164 -33.33 -34.37 -18.56
CA ASP A 164 -34.13 -34.24 -17.33
C ASP A 164 -33.29 -33.59 -16.22
N ARG A 165 -33.88 -32.62 -15.53
CA ARG A 165 -33.28 -31.88 -14.40
C ARG A 165 -34.19 -31.83 -13.17
N SER A 166 -35.34 -32.51 -13.21
CA SER A 166 -36.38 -32.37 -12.18
C SER A 166 -35.96 -32.95 -10.82
N PRO A 167 -36.12 -32.19 -9.70
CA PRO A 167 -35.83 -32.66 -8.35
C PRO A 167 -36.57 -33.95 -7.98
N LYS A 168 -35.91 -34.84 -7.23
CA LYS A 168 -36.48 -36.12 -6.77
C LYS A 168 -36.62 -36.14 -5.23
N PRO A 169 -37.60 -36.87 -4.66
CA PRO A 169 -37.79 -36.95 -3.21
C PRO A 169 -36.58 -37.53 -2.46
N ASN A 170 -36.44 -37.20 -1.18
CA ASN A 170 -35.39 -37.74 -0.34
C ASN A 170 -35.68 -39.20 0.07
N PRO A 171 -34.66 -40.02 0.37
CA PRO A 171 -34.84 -41.42 0.80
C PRO A 171 -35.63 -41.61 2.11
N ASP A 172 -35.81 -40.55 2.91
CA ASP A 172 -36.60 -40.55 4.15
C ASP A 172 -38.10 -40.26 3.92
N GLY A 173 -38.51 -40.03 2.67
CA GLY A 173 -39.88 -39.65 2.32
C GLY A 173 -40.21 -38.17 2.49
N SER A 174 -39.23 -37.31 2.82
CA SER A 174 -39.37 -35.86 2.75
C SER A 174 -39.23 -35.34 1.32
N CYS A 175 -39.87 -34.21 1.03
CA CYS A 175 -39.77 -33.58 -0.28
C CYS A 175 -38.37 -33.02 -0.57
N ALA A 176 -38.03 -32.83 -1.85
CA ALA A 176 -36.93 -31.98 -2.25
C ALA A 176 -37.22 -30.54 -1.77
N LYS A 177 -36.40 -30.03 -0.85
CA LYS A 177 -36.61 -28.73 -0.21
C LYS A 177 -35.94 -27.62 -1.00
N TYR A 178 -36.62 -26.50 -1.12
CA TYR A 178 -36.09 -25.27 -1.70
C TYR A 178 -36.38 -24.11 -0.75
N ASN A 179 -35.42 -23.21 -0.59
CA ASN A 179 -35.55 -22.02 0.25
C ASN A 179 -35.79 -20.83 -0.67
N VAL A 180 -36.91 -20.13 -0.51
CA VAL A 180 -37.28 -19.01 -1.37
C VAL A 180 -36.25 -17.87 -1.25
N GLN A 181 -35.70 -17.47 -2.40
CA GLN A 181 -34.71 -16.42 -2.57
C GLN A 181 -35.37 -15.07 -2.91
N PRO A 182 -34.65 -13.92 -2.79
CA PRO A 182 -35.17 -12.63 -3.21
C PRO A 182 -35.48 -12.60 -4.72
N GLY A 183 -36.70 -12.23 -5.08
CA GLY A 183 -37.16 -12.15 -6.47
C GLY A 183 -37.84 -13.42 -7.02
N ASP A 184 -37.94 -14.48 -6.21
CA ASP A 184 -38.62 -15.72 -6.59
C ASP A 184 -40.13 -15.58 -6.76
N TYR A 185 -40.68 -16.30 -7.73
CA TYR A 185 -42.10 -16.57 -7.90
C TYR A 185 -42.28 -17.94 -8.55
N CYS A 186 -43.37 -18.65 -8.23
CA CYS A 186 -43.45 -20.10 -8.51
C CYS A 186 -43.21 -20.51 -9.98
N SER A 187 -43.59 -19.70 -10.97
CA SER A 187 -43.35 -20.05 -12.37
C SER A 187 -41.88 -19.94 -12.79
N LEU A 188 -41.08 -19.09 -12.14
CA LEU A 188 -39.62 -19.06 -12.30
C LEU A 188 -39.00 -20.33 -11.68
N ILE A 189 -39.30 -20.58 -10.40
CA ILE A 189 -38.81 -21.76 -9.66
C ILE A 189 -39.16 -23.05 -10.43
N ALA A 190 -40.39 -23.16 -10.95
CA ALA A 190 -40.86 -24.29 -11.71
C ALA A 190 -40.10 -24.47 -13.04
N ALA A 191 -39.89 -23.38 -13.80
CA ALA A 191 -39.17 -23.41 -15.06
C ALA A 191 -37.70 -23.82 -14.90
N GLU A 192 -37.01 -23.28 -13.90
CA GLU A 192 -35.60 -23.63 -13.60
C GLU A 192 -35.45 -25.10 -13.17
N ASN A 193 -36.40 -25.60 -12.37
CA ASN A 193 -36.38 -26.96 -11.83
C ASN A 193 -37.11 -27.98 -12.73
N SER A 194 -37.53 -27.60 -13.94
CA SER A 194 -38.21 -28.50 -14.90
C SER A 194 -39.47 -29.20 -14.35
N ILE A 195 -40.29 -28.48 -13.58
CA ILE A 195 -41.60 -28.91 -13.04
C ILE A 195 -42.70 -27.90 -13.43
N ALA A 196 -43.97 -28.15 -13.12
CA ALA A 196 -45.05 -27.18 -13.34
C ALA A 196 -45.29 -26.26 -12.13
N THR A 197 -45.83 -25.07 -12.36
CA THR A 197 -46.30 -24.17 -11.28
C THR A 197 -47.37 -24.85 -10.42
N ASP A 198 -48.27 -25.61 -11.06
CA ASP A 198 -49.29 -26.41 -10.38
C ASP A 198 -48.67 -27.52 -9.52
N ASP A 199 -47.49 -28.04 -9.87
CA ASP A 199 -46.79 -29.04 -9.04
C ASP A 199 -46.35 -28.40 -7.72
N ILE A 200 -45.79 -27.17 -7.75
CA ILE A 200 -45.39 -26.44 -6.54
C ILE A 200 -46.59 -26.16 -5.63
N GLU A 201 -47.73 -25.73 -6.17
CA GLU A 201 -48.97 -25.61 -5.37
C GLU A 201 -49.38 -26.96 -4.77
N ASN A 202 -49.39 -28.03 -5.58
CA ASN A 202 -49.79 -29.35 -5.10
C ASN A 202 -48.86 -29.91 -4.02
N PHE A 203 -47.55 -29.65 -4.10
CA PHE A 203 -46.57 -30.10 -3.10
C PHE A 203 -46.65 -29.31 -1.77
N ASN A 204 -47.14 -28.06 -1.79
CA ASN A 204 -47.09 -27.16 -0.63
C ASN A 204 -48.42 -26.95 0.11
N LYS A 205 -49.50 -27.61 -0.30
CA LYS A 205 -50.84 -27.56 0.36
C LYS A 205 -50.84 -27.83 1.86
N ASN A 206 -49.84 -28.55 2.38
CA ASN A 206 -49.69 -28.88 3.81
C ASN A 206 -48.45 -28.23 4.46
N THR A 207 -47.80 -27.27 3.78
CA THR A 207 -46.63 -26.53 4.28
C THR A 207 -47.10 -25.39 5.20
N TRP A 208 -46.49 -25.25 6.38
CA TRP A 208 -46.85 -24.19 7.33
C TRP A 208 -46.60 -22.79 6.73
N GLY A 209 -47.58 -21.90 6.88
CA GLY A 209 -47.52 -20.53 6.34
C GLY A 209 -47.60 -20.42 4.81
N TRP A 210 -47.97 -21.48 4.09
CA TRP A 210 -48.16 -21.39 2.63
C TRP A 210 -49.35 -20.48 2.28
N GLN A 211 -49.09 -19.40 1.54
CA GLN A 211 -50.11 -18.43 1.10
C GLN A 211 -50.48 -18.58 -0.39
N GLY A 212 -50.03 -19.66 -1.04
CA GLY A 212 -50.15 -19.86 -2.48
C GLY A 212 -49.11 -19.08 -3.29
N CYS A 213 -48.99 -19.45 -4.56
CA CYS A 213 -48.01 -18.92 -5.50
C CYS A 213 -48.18 -17.44 -5.86
N GLY A 214 -49.21 -16.77 -5.34
CA GLY A 214 -49.42 -15.32 -5.45
C GLY A 214 -48.72 -14.50 -4.35
N ASN A 215 -48.25 -15.12 -3.25
CA ASN A 215 -47.56 -14.41 -2.17
C ASN A 215 -46.48 -15.28 -1.50
N VAL A 216 -45.53 -15.77 -2.31
CA VAL A 216 -44.42 -16.63 -1.85
C VAL A 216 -43.48 -15.82 -0.94
N GLN A 217 -43.27 -16.27 0.30
CA GLN A 217 -42.53 -15.49 1.31
C GLN A 217 -41.02 -15.71 1.24
N LEU A 218 -40.23 -14.64 1.33
CA LEU A 218 -38.77 -14.70 1.37
C LEU A 218 -38.28 -15.56 2.56
N GLY A 219 -37.35 -16.50 2.30
CA GLY A 219 -36.84 -17.41 3.33
C GLY A 219 -37.81 -18.53 3.75
N GLN A 220 -38.96 -18.67 3.08
CA GLN A 220 -39.87 -19.80 3.28
C GLN A 220 -39.26 -21.06 2.65
N ILE A 221 -39.34 -22.19 3.38
CA ILE A 221 -38.88 -23.48 2.86
C ILE A 221 -40.08 -24.23 2.25
N ILE A 222 -40.04 -24.43 0.94
CA ILE A 222 -41.08 -25.08 0.14
C ILE A 222 -40.60 -26.43 -0.43
N CYS A 223 -41.56 -27.24 -0.88
CA CYS A 223 -41.32 -28.50 -1.58
C CYS A 223 -41.32 -28.34 -3.10
N LEU A 224 -40.32 -28.92 -3.79
CA LEU A 224 -40.24 -29.04 -5.26
C LEU A 224 -40.39 -30.50 -5.75
N SER A 225 -40.76 -31.42 -4.87
CA SER A 225 -41.18 -32.78 -5.23
C SER A 225 -42.28 -33.27 -4.28
N ILE A 226 -42.93 -34.38 -4.64
CA ILE A 226 -43.74 -35.14 -3.68
C ILE A 226 -42.91 -35.54 -2.44
N GLY A 227 -43.56 -35.63 -1.29
CA GLY A 227 -42.95 -36.00 -0.01
C GLY A 227 -43.55 -35.22 1.17
N SER A 228 -43.08 -35.49 2.38
CA SER A 228 -43.48 -34.73 3.57
C SER A 228 -42.78 -33.36 3.61
N PRO A 229 -43.50 -32.26 3.93
CA PRO A 229 -42.92 -30.93 4.04
C PRO A 229 -42.09 -30.76 5.34
N PRO A 230 -41.24 -29.72 5.43
CA PRO A 230 -40.52 -29.42 6.66
C PRO A 230 -41.49 -28.99 7.78
N PHE A 231 -41.34 -29.60 8.97
CA PHE A 231 -42.02 -29.12 10.18
C PHE A 231 -41.37 -27.80 10.66
N PRO A 232 -42.14 -26.77 11.05
CA PRO A 232 -41.58 -25.46 11.38
C PRO A 232 -40.76 -25.49 12.67
N ALA A 233 -39.79 -24.58 12.78
CA ALA A 233 -38.96 -24.45 13.96
C ALA A 233 -39.78 -23.94 15.18
N ALA A 234 -39.48 -24.50 16.35
CA ALA A 234 -40.12 -24.11 17.60
C ALA A 234 -39.66 -22.72 18.05
N VAL A 235 -40.61 -21.88 18.48
CA VAL A 235 -40.36 -20.50 18.93
C VAL A 235 -40.59 -20.44 20.45
N SER A 236 -39.64 -19.87 21.19
CA SER A 236 -39.52 -20.03 22.65
C SER A 236 -40.68 -19.47 23.48
N ASN A 237 -41.45 -18.51 22.94
CA ASN A 237 -42.62 -17.88 23.56
C ASN A 237 -43.98 -18.35 22.97
N GLY A 238 -43.98 -19.31 22.04
CA GLY A 238 -45.20 -19.79 21.40
C GLY A 238 -46.11 -20.55 22.37
N ASN A 239 -47.33 -20.05 22.59
CA ASN A 239 -48.34 -20.64 23.49
C ASN A 239 -49.43 -21.46 22.78
N CYS A 240 -49.66 -21.22 21.49
CA CYS A 240 -50.57 -21.99 20.63
C CYS A 240 -50.05 -21.99 19.18
N GLY A 241 -50.61 -22.86 18.32
CA GLY A 241 -50.09 -23.18 16.98
C GLY A 241 -48.99 -24.25 16.96
N PRO A 242 -48.51 -24.68 15.76
CA PRO A 242 -47.56 -25.79 15.62
C PRO A 242 -46.13 -25.45 16.09
N GLN A 243 -45.80 -24.17 16.27
CA GLN A 243 -44.46 -23.70 16.68
C GLN A 243 -44.24 -23.69 18.20
N VAL A 244 -45.22 -24.14 19.00
CA VAL A 244 -45.10 -24.27 20.46
C VAL A 244 -43.92 -25.21 20.82
N PRO A 245 -43.04 -24.84 21.77
CA PRO A 245 -41.88 -25.65 22.15
C PRO A 245 -42.22 -27.09 22.56
N ARG A 246 -41.53 -28.05 21.94
CA ARG A 246 -41.71 -29.51 22.10
C ARG A 246 -43.00 -30.10 21.46
N THR A 247 -43.69 -29.34 20.60
CA THR A 247 -44.68 -29.93 19.68
C THR A 247 -44.00 -30.98 18.79
N GLN A 248 -44.62 -32.15 18.65
CA GLN A 248 -44.13 -33.21 17.75
C GLN A 248 -44.73 -33.02 16.35
N SER A 249 -43.95 -33.33 15.31
CA SER A 249 -44.45 -33.34 13.94
C SER A 249 -45.62 -34.33 13.82
N PRO A 250 -46.74 -33.95 13.18
CA PRO A 250 -47.86 -34.86 12.99
C PRO A 250 -47.48 -35.95 11.97
N ALA A 251 -48.12 -37.12 12.09
CA ALA A 251 -48.03 -38.18 11.09
C ALA A 251 -48.81 -37.86 9.80
N ASP A 252 -49.75 -36.91 9.88
CA ASP A 252 -50.51 -36.35 8.76
C ASP A 252 -50.48 -34.82 8.84
N PHE A 253 -49.74 -34.19 7.94
CA PHE A 253 -49.57 -32.74 7.90
C PHE A 253 -50.84 -31.97 7.53
N SER A 254 -51.90 -32.60 7.01
CA SER A 254 -53.19 -31.93 6.82
C SER A 254 -53.83 -31.48 8.15
N THR A 255 -53.40 -32.06 9.27
CA THR A 255 -53.84 -31.70 10.63
C THR A 255 -53.04 -30.57 11.29
N ILE A 256 -52.03 -30.00 10.61
CA ILE A 256 -51.07 -29.05 11.20
C ILE A 256 -51.73 -27.80 11.81
N THR A 257 -52.86 -27.35 11.24
CA THR A 257 -53.64 -26.18 11.71
C THR A 257 -54.44 -26.46 13.00
N ALA A 258 -54.63 -27.73 13.38
CA ALA A 258 -55.28 -28.11 14.62
C ALA A 258 -54.29 -28.26 15.80
N LEU A 259 -52.98 -28.24 15.56
CA LEU A 259 -51.97 -28.39 16.59
C LEU A 259 -51.97 -27.19 17.55
N ASN A 260 -52.24 -27.47 18.83
CA ASN A 260 -52.30 -26.49 19.92
C ASN A 260 -53.25 -25.32 19.60
N SER A 261 -54.54 -25.56 19.36
CA SER A 261 -55.50 -24.52 18.96
C SER A 261 -55.59 -23.34 19.96
N CYS A 262 -55.58 -22.10 19.45
CA CYS A 262 -55.66 -20.89 20.26
C CYS A 262 -57.07 -20.63 20.84
N PRO A 263 -57.19 -20.06 22.06
CA PRO A 263 -58.46 -19.65 22.64
C PRO A 263 -59.02 -18.36 22.00
N LEU A 264 -60.34 -18.19 22.06
CA LEU A 264 -61.11 -17.08 21.45
C LEU A 264 -60.73 -15.66 21.89
N ASN A 265 -59.90 -15.51 22.92
CA ASN A 265 -59.46 -14.24 23.51
C ASN A 265 -57.92 -14.05 23.43
N ALA A 266 -57.22 -14.77 22.54
CA ALA A 266 -55.79 -14.57 22.35
C ALA A 266 -55.49 -13.26 21.61
N CYS A 267 -54.48 -12.53 22.05
CA CYS A 267 -53.84 -11.49 21.26
C CYS A 267 -52.89 -12.18 20.25
N CYS A 268 -53.05 -11.93 18.95
CA CYS A 268 -52.35 -12.62 17.85
C CYS A 268 -51.52 -11.65 16.99
N ASP A 269 -50.40 -12.10 16.42
CA ASP A 269 -49.70 -11.42 15.32
C ASP A 269 -50.02 -12.04 13.93
N ILE A 270 -49.46 -11.45 12.87
CA ILE A 270 -49.68 -11.89 11.48
C ILE A 270 -49.02 -13.25 11.14
N PHE A 271 -48.12 -13.75 11.98
CA PHE A 271 -47.46 -15.05 11.84
C PHE A 271 -48.15 -16.15 12.68
N GLY A 272 -49.25 -15.80 13.36
CA GLY A 272 -50.01 -16.70 14.24
C GLY A 272 -49.43 -16.85 15.65
N GLN A 273 -48.39 -16.09 16.01
CA GLN A 273 -47.89 -16.04 17.38
C GLN A 273 -48.98 -15.42 18.25
N SER A 274 -49.59 -16.22 19.12
CA SER A 274 -50.75 -15.80 19.88
C SER A 274 -50.66 -16.20 21.34
N GLY A 275 -51.16 -15.34 22.24
CA GLY A 275 -51.05 -15.54 23.68
C GLY A 275 -52.15 -14.86 24.50
N ILE A 276 -52.29 -15.34 25.74
CA ILE A 276 -53.21 -14.82 26.77
C ILE A 276 -52.47 -14.38 28.04
N THR A 277 -51.13 -14.30 27.99
CA THR A 277 -50.29 -13.83 29.10
C THR A 277 -50.10 -12.31 29.03
N PRO A 278 -49.63 -11.66 30.11
CA PRO A 278 -49.39 -10.21 30.12
C PRO A 278 -48.45 -9.71 29.02
N ASP A 279 -47.57 -10.59 28.50
CA ASP A 279 -46.61 -10.32 27.42
C ASP A 279 -47.26 -10.09 26.05
N PHE A 280 -48.49 -10.61 25.85
CA PHE A 280 -49.26 -10.47 24.62
C PHE A 280 -50.47 -9.55 24.78
N CYS A 281 -51.06 -9.49 25.98
CA CYS A 281 -52.41 -8.96 26.21
C CYS A 281 -52.51 -8.27 27.59
N THR A 282 -51.75 -7.18 27.81
CA THR A 282 -51.73 -6.48 29.12
C THR A 282 -52.94 -5.56 29.33
N ALA A 283 -53.76 -5.84 30.36
CA ALA A 283 -54.79 -4.90 30.82
C ALA A 283 -54.16 -3.81 31.71
N SER A 284 -53.93 -2.62 31.16
CA SER A 284 -53.47 -1.44 31.92
C SER A 284 -54.27 -0.19 31.56
N GLN A 285 -54.38 0.74 32.51
CA GLN A 285 -54.84 2.10 32.27
C GLN A 285 -53.64 3.03 32.47
N SER A 286 -53.36 3.91 31.51
CA SER A 286 -52.31 4.91 31.67
C SER A 286 -52.65 5.91 32.79
N ALA A 287 -51.62 6.57 33.33
CA ALA A 287 -51.77 7.59 34.36
C ALA A 287 -52.56 8.85 33.90
N THR A 288 -52.90 8.98 32.62
CA THR A 288 -53.72 10.08 32.09
C THR A 288 -55.21 9.73 31.98
N GLY A 289 -55.59 8.46 32.14
CA GLY A 289 -56.97 7.99 32.02
C GLY A 289 -57.53 7.98 30.59
N ALA A 290 -56.70 8.20 29.56
CA ALA A 290 -57.13 8.18 28.16
C ALA A 290 -57.40 6.74 27.67
N LEU A 291 -58.59 6.52 27.10
CA LEU A 291 -58.99 5.22 26.52
C LEU A 291 -57.98 4.77 25.44
N GLY A 292 -57.65 3.49 25.44
CA GLY A 292 -56.69 2.89 24.50
C GLY A 292 -55.21 3.17 24.79
N THR A 293 -54.86 3.81 25.91
CA THR A 293 -53.45 4.07 26.28
C THR A 293 -52.97 3.21 27.44
N SER A 294 -51.85 2.52 27.23
CA SER A 294 -51.19 1.67 28.23
C SER A 294 -50.33 2.47 29.22
N ALA A 295 -50.00 1.87 30.36
CA ALA A 295 -48.99 2.42 31.26
C ALA A 295 -47.58 2.36 30.61
N PRO A 296 -46.69 3.35 30.85
CA PRO A 296 -45.32 3.31 30.34
C PRO A 296 -44.59 2.02 30.70
N GLY A 297 -43.95 1.38 29.71
CA GLY A 297 -43.28 0.10 29.88
C GLY A 297 -44.20 -1.14 29.87
N THR A 298 -45.46 -1.03 29.43
CA THR A 298 -46.39 -2.17 29.30
C THR A 298 -46.98 -2.31 27.89
N ALA A 299 -47.28 -3.54 27.46
CA ALA A 299 -47.64 -3.90 26.08
C ALA A 299 -49.14 -4.20 25.91
N GLY A 300 -50.00 -3.22 26.21
CA GLY A 300 -51.43 -3.37 25.97
C GLY A 300 -51.79 -3.30 24.48
N CYS A 301 -52.48 -4.34 23.99
CA CYS A 301 -53.14 -4.34 22.69
C CYS A 301 -54.55 -3.72 22.78
N ILE A 302 -55.10 -3.28 21.65
CA ILE A 302 -56.40 -2.58 21.61
C ILE A 302 -57.57 -3.56 21.85
N SER A 303 -58.05 -3.58 23.09
CA SER A 303 -59.43 -3.94 23.45
C SER A 303 -60.07 -2.72 24.12
N ASN A 304 -60.40 -1.71 23.29
CA ASN A 304 -60.50 -0.30 23.71
C ASN A 304 -61.58 0.06 24.74
N CYS A 305 -62.51 -0.85 25.07
CA CYS A 305 -63.64 -0.58 25.95
C CYS A 305 -63.76 -1.59 27.11
N GLY A 306 -62.86 -2.57 27.21
CA GLY A 306 -63.25 -3.86 27.78
C GLY A 306 -64.41 -4.44 26.97
N ILE A 307 -65.42 -5.02 27.63
CA ILE A 307 -66.60 -5.62 26.96
C ILE A 307 -67.88 -4.77 27.04
N GLU A 308 -67.83 -3.53 27.56
CA GLU A 308 -69.01 -2.68 27.74
C GLU A 308 -68.83 -1.28 27.12
N ILE A 309 -69.90 -0.74 26.52
CA ILE A 309 -69.88 0.58 25.89
C ILE A 309 -70.11 1.66 26.94
N VAL A 310 -69.05 2.38 27.32
CA VAL A 310 -69.14 3.57 28.17
C VAL A 310 -69.61 4.76 27.33
N ASN A 311 -70.66 5.45 27.78
CA ASN A 311 -71.23 6.61 27.09
C ASN A 311 -71.28 7.84 28.03
N ASN A 312 -71.06 9.03 27.47
CA ASN A 312 -70.89 10.25 28.27
C ASN A 312 -72.25 10.78 28.76
N ILE A 313 -72.42 10.89 30.08
CA ILE A 313 -73.68 11.31 30.72
C ILE A 313 -74.06 12.76 30.34
N ASN A 314 -73.06 13.61 30.10
CA ASN A 314 -73.25 14.98 29.59
C ASN A 314 -72.40 15.16 28.32
N GLY A 315 -72.96 15.85 27.32
CA GLY A 315 -72.21 16.28 26.14
C GLY A 315 -71.24 17.43 26.47
N PRO A 316 -70.21 17.66 25.64
CA PRO A 316 -69.30 18.80 25.80
C PRO A 316 -70.03 20.13 25.56
N SER A 317 -69.53 21.20 26.18
CA SER A 317 -70.09 22.56 26.01
C SER A 317 -69.89 23.13 24.60
N GLU A 318 -68.90 22.63 23.86
CA GLU A 318 -68.65 22.94 22.46
C GLU A 318 -68.40 21.64 21.68
N PHE A 319 -68.93 21.55 20.46
CA PHE A 319 -68.69 20.42 19.57
C PHE A 319 -67.71 20.83 18.46
N ILE A 320 -66.53 20.22 18.44
CA ILE A 320 -65.66 20.30 17.27
C ILE A 320 -66.26 19.47 16.12
N LYS A 321 -66.19 20.02 14.92
CA LYS A 321 -66.46 19.30 13.67
C LYS A 321 -65.12 18.98 13.02
N VAL A 322 -64.79 17.70 12.94
CA VAL A 322 -63.57 17.18 12.31
C VAL A 322 -63.94 16.61 10.95
N GLY A 323 -63.23 17.03 9.89
CA GLY A 323 -63.28 16.37 8.59
C GLY A 323 -62.06 15.49 8.40
N TYR A 324 -62.27 14.24 7.98
CA TYR A 324 -61.18 13.36 7.55
C TYR A 324 -60.85 13.69 6.09
N TRP A 325 -59.57 13.91 5.78
CA TRP A 325 -59.10 14.15 4.42
C TRP A 325 -58.02 13.12 4.07
N GLU A 326 -58.32 12.31 3.06
CA GLU A 326 -57.51 11.22 2.54
C GLU A 326 -56.70 11.79 1.37
N SER A 327 -55.37 11.87 1.49
CA SER A 327 -54.51 12.44 0.44
C SER A 327 -54.06 11.41 -0.62
N PHE A 328 -54.19 10.12 -0.31
CA PHE A 328 -53.77 9.00 -1.17
C PHE A 328 -54.96 8.35 -1.90
N GLY A 329 -54.68 7.39 -2.79
CA GLY A 329 -55.73 6.67 -3.54
C GLY A 329 -56.37 7.50 -4.66
N LEU A 330 -55.58 8.37 -5.29
CA LEU A 330 -56.01 9.27 -6.37
C LEU A 330 -56.48 8.53 -7.65
N ASP A 331 -56.26 7.21 -7.75
CA ASP A 331 -56.90 6.35 -8.76
C ASP A 331 -58.43 6.32 -8.64
N ARG A 332 -58.96 6.64 -7.45
CA ARG A 332 -60.39 6.64 -7.11
C ARG A 332 -60.98 8.04 -7.32
N PRO A 333 -61.85 8.27 -8.34
CA PRO A 333 -62.34 9.62 -8.65
C PRO A 333 -63.16 10.29 -7.53
N CYS A 334 -63.60 9.54 -6.52
CA CYS A 334 -64.30 10.06 -5.35
C CYS A 334 -63.37 10.64 -4.26
N LEU A 335 -62.05 10.38 -4.31
CA LEU A 335 -61.08 10.85 -3.32
C LEU A 335 -60.29 12.08 -3.76
N GLN A 336 -60.35 12.45 -5.06
CA GLN A 336 -59.63 13.57 -5.66
C GLN A 336 -60.11 14.98 -5.23
N MET A 337 -60.65 15.16 -4.03
CA MET A 337 -61.13 16.46 -3.55
C MET A 337 -59.97 17.29 -2.98
N PRO A 338 -59.61 18.46 -3.56
CA PRO A 338 -58.56 19.31 -3.02
C PRO A 338 -59.00 19.91 -1.67
N VAL A 339 -58.04 20.09 -0.76
CA VAL A 339 -58.33 20.56 0.62
C VAL A 339 -59.00 21.95 0.67
N SER A 340 -58.82 22.75 -0.39
CA SER A 340 -59.47 24.06 -0.57
C SER A 340 -60.96 23.99 -0.89
N ALA A 341 -61.48 22.84 -1.34
CA ALA A 341 -62.90 22.61 -1.61
C ALA A 341 -63.69 22.16 -0.38
N ILE A 342 -63.01 21.94 0.77
CA ILE A 342 -63.63 21.54 2.02
C ILE A 342 -64.59 22.65 2.52
N PRO A 343 -65.87 22.34 2.80
CA PRO A 343 -66.82 23.34 3.28
C PRO A 343 -66.42 23.98 4.62
N SER A 344 -66.67 25.27 4.76
CA SER A 344 -66.37 26.08 5.97
C SER A 344 -67.16 25.68 7.25
N GLY A 345 -67.91 24.58 7.20
CA GLY A 345 -68.60 24.00 8.35
C GLY A 345 -67.69 23.16 9.27
N TYR A 346 -66.47 22.85 8.86
CA TYR A 346 -65.50 22.09 9.67
C TYR A 346 -64.58 23.00 10.49
N THR A 347 -64.34 22.61 11.75
CA THR A 347 -63.46 23.34 12.67
C THR A 347 -62.02 22.84 12.64
N HIS A 348 -61.83 21.56 12.32
CA HIS A 348 -60.55 20.87 12.24
C HIS A 348 -60.56 19.95 11.01
N ILE A 349 -59.43 19.80 10.33
CA ILE A 349 -59.23 18.78 9.28
C ILE A 349 -58.05 17.88 9.64
N HIS A 350 -58.24 16.59 9.39
CA HIS A 350 -57.32 15.50 9.71
C HIS A 350 -56.64 14.98 8.44
N TYR A 351 -55.32 15.13 8.37
CA TYR A 351 -54.48 14.61 7.29
C TYR A 351 -54.12 13.15 7.56
N ALA A 352 -54.39 12.27 6.58
CA ALA A 352 -54.09 10.84 6.62
C ALA A 352 -53.29 10.45 5.36
N PHE A 353 -52.02 10.02 5.44
CA PHE A 353 -51.19 9.80 6.64
C PHE A 353 -49.76 10.32 6.43
N ALA A 354 -49.07 10.65 7.52
CA ALA A 354 -47.63 10.81 7.55
C ALA A 354 -46.95 9.48 7.96
N THR A 355 -45.70 9.31 7.56
CA THR A 355 -44.81 8.22 7.97
C THR A 355 -43.73 8.75 8.93
N LEU A 356 -42.87 7.87 9.43
CA LEU A 356 -41.69 8.22 10.20
C LEU A 356 -40.44 7.53 9.65
N THR A 357 -39.34 8.27 9.59
CA THR A 357 -38.01 7.70 9.36
C THR A 357 -37.52 6.94 10.59
N SER A 358 -36.48 6.10 10.43
CA SER A 358 -35.88 5.34 11.52
C SER A 358 -35.11 6.18 12.57
N ASP A 359 -34.87 7.47 12.31
CA ASP A 359 -34.42 8.49 13.26
C ASP A 359 -35.56 9.41 13.76
N PHE A 360 -36.81 8.96 13.58
CA PHE A 360 -38.06 9.56 14.09
C PHE A 360 -38.37 10.95 13.55
N GLN A 361 -37.92 11.28 12.34
CA GLN A 361 -38.36 12.46 11.63
C GLN A 361 -39.71 12.23 10.97
N VAL A 362 -40.52 13.29 10.85
CA VAL A 362 -41.80 13.23 10.14
C VAL A 362 -41.56 13.22 8.64
N GLU A 363 -42.09 12.20 7.97
CA GLU A 363 -42.04 12.09 6.53
C GLU A 363 -43.45 12.17 5.93
N VAL A 364 -43.57 12.92 4.83
CA VAL A 364 -44.80 13.11 4.04
C VAL A 364 -44.51 13.10 2.53
N SER A 365 -43.34 12.58 2.15
CA SER A 365 -42.77 12.57 0.79
C SER A 365 -43.77 12.06 -0.25
N GLU A 366 -44.32 10.86 -0.03
CA GLU A 366 -45.33 10.20 -0.88
C GLU A 366 -46.54 11.08 -1.26
N GLN A 367 -46.85 12.12 -0.50
CA GLN A 367 -47.98 13.05 -0.74
C GLN A 367 -47.62 14.51 -0.38
N GLN A 368 -46.39 14.93 -0.68
CA GLN A 368 -45.82 16.22 -0.26
C GLN A 368 -46.65 17.42 -0.74
N ASP A 369 -47.16 17.40 -1.98
CA ASP A 369 -48.01 18.48 -2.52
C ASP A 369 -49.39 18.57 -1.86
N ALA A 370 -49.98 17.43 -1.51
CA ALA A 370 -51.22 17.38 -0.75
C ALA A 370 -51.00 17.91 0.67
N PHE A 371 -49.86 17.57 1.30
CA PHE A 371 -49.46 18.12 2.59
C PHE A 371 -49.21 19.64 2.52
N ASN A 372 -48.52 20.13 1.49
CA ASN A 372 -48.25 21.55 1.27
C ASN A 372 -49.55 22.37 1.14
N GLN A 373 -50.55 21.84 0.43
CA GLN A 373 -51.90 22.44 0.35
C GLN A 373 -52.61 22.42 1.71
N PHE A 374 -52.52 21.33 2.46
CA PHE A 374 -53.12 21.22 3.80
C PHE A 374 -52.46 22.17 4.82
N ALA A 375 -51.13 22.27 4.83
CA ALA A 375 -50.37 23.15 5.71
C ALA A 375 -50.60 24.64 5.42
N SER A 376 -50.79 25.01 4.14
CA SER A 376 -51.07 26.38 3.72
C SER A 376 -52.53 26.83 3.90
N ALA A 377 -53.46 25.90 4.13
CA ALA A 377 -54.87 26.20 4.38
C ALA A 377 -55.10 26.83 5.78
N ASN A 378 -55.83 27.95 5.82
CA ASN A 378 -56.07 28.77 7.02
C ASN A 378 -57.53 28.78 7.51
N SER A 379 -58.42 28.02 6.86
CA SER A 379 -59.87 28.01 7.14
C SER A 379 -60.28 27.07 8.29
N PHE A 380 -59.38 26.22 8.76
CA PHE A 380 -59.61 25.21 9.80
C PHE A 380 -58.33 24.98 10.62
N LYS A 381 -58.48 24.38 11.81
CA LYS A 381 -57.35 23.84 12.57
C LYS A 381 -56.85 22.52 11.95
N ARG A 382 -55.56 22.22 12.09
CA ARG A 382 -54.93 21.05 11.46
C ARG A 382 -54.68 19.94 12.49
N ILE A 383 -54.95 18.69 12.09
CA ILE A 383 -54.60 17.47 12.82
C ILE A 383 -53.76 16.61 11.87
N LEU A 384 -52.58 16.18 12.34
CA LEU A 384 -51.70 15.26 11.61
C LEU A 384 -51.82 13.86 12.23
N SER A 385 -51.86 12.82 11.39
CA SER A 385 -51.91 11.42 11.82
C SER A 385 -50.76 10.62 11.21
N PHE A 386 -50.34 9.57 11.90
CA PHE A 386 -49.14 8.80 11.59
C PHE A 386 -49.48 7.32 11.38
N GLY A 387 -48.89 6.74 10.33
CA GLY A 387 -48.99 5.32 10.00
C GLY A 387 -50.29 4.93 9.28
N TYR A 388 -50.14 4.03 8.31
CA TYR A 388 -51.23 3.36 7.59
C TYR A 388 -51.11 1.84 7.76
N TRP A 389 -52.04 1.05 7.20
CA TRP A 389 -52.10 -0.40 7.48
C TRP A 389 -50.77 -1.13 7.25
N LEU A 390 -50.10 -0.92 6.11
CA LEU A 390 -48.83 -1.60 5.80
C LEU A 390 -47.73 -1.17 6.78
N PHE A 391 -47.47 0.14 6.91
CA PHE A 391 -46.47 0.70 7.83
C PHE A 391 -46.71 0.34 9.31
N SER A 392 -47.94 -0.03 9.67
CA SER A 392 -48.32 -0.45 11.03
C SER A 392 -48.25 -1.97 11.26
N THR A 393 -48.03 -2.77 10.21
CA THR A 393 -48.10 -4.24 10.25
C THR A 393 -46.89 -4.96 9.64
N ASP A 394 -46.13 -4.30 8.75
CA ASP A 394 -44.95 -4.85 8.10
C ASP A 394 -43.71 -4.84 9.02
N VAL A 395 -42.88 -5.86 8.89
CA VAL A 395 -41.82 -6.24 9.85
C VAL A 395 -40.77 -5.14 9.99
N ASP A 396 -40.40 -4.48 8.89
CA ASP A 396 -39.34 -3.49 8.85
C ASP A 396 -39.78 -2.08 9.33
N SER A 397 -41.10 -1.81 9.38
CA SER A 397 -41.64 -0.46 9.66
C SER A 397 -42.42 -0.35 10.98
N PHE A 398 -43.13 -1.41 11.42
CA PHE A 398 -43.86 -1.37 12.69
C PHE A 398 -43.00 -1.02 13.94
N PRO A 399 -41.68 -1.33 14.04
CA PRO A 399 -40.88 -0.96 15.20
C PRO A 399 -40.69 0.55 15.33
N ILE A 400 -40.49 1.25 14.20
CA ILE A 400 -40.17 2.69 14.13
C ILE A 400 -41.24 3.50 14.87
N PHE A 401 -42.51 3.24 14.58
CA PHE A 401 -43.62 3.95 15.22
C PHE A 401 -43.67 3.70 16.73
N ARG A 402 -43.44 2.47 17.18
CA ARG A 402 -43.42 2.10 18.61
C ARG A 402 -42.25 2.75 19.35
N GLU A 403 -41.08 2.82 18.73
CA GLU A 403 -39.89 3.42 19.34
C GLU A 403 -39.98 4.94 19.41
N SER A 404 -40.58 5.61 18.41
CA SER A 404 -40.73 7.08 18.36
C SER A 404 -41.48 7.67 19.57
N VAL A 405 -42.46 6.94 20.11
CA VAL A 405 -43.33 7.38 21.21
C VAL A 405 -42.79 7.00 22.60
N THR A 406 -41.61 6.40 22.70
CA THR A 406 -40.95 6.11 23.98
C THR A 406 -40.48 7.38 24.70
N ASP A 407 -40.36 7.34 26.02
CA ASP A 407 -39.95 8.52 26.82
C ASP A 407 -38.54 9.03 26.45
N ALA A 408 -37.67 8.18 25.90
CA ALA A 408 -36.35 8.56 25.39
C ALA A 408 -36.43 9.31 24.05
N ASN A 409 -37.26 8.84 23.12
CA ASN A 409 -37.25 9.31 21.72
C ASN A 409 -38.23 10.47 21.46
N ARG A 410 -39.19 10.73 22.35
CA ARG A 410 -40.10 11.89 22.23
C ARG A 410 -39.39 13.24 22.10
N LEU A 411 -38.20 13.39 22.69
CA LEU A 411 -37.40 14.61 22.57
C LEU A 411 -36.79 14.83 21.17
N THR A 412 -36.71 13.77 20.35
CA THR A 412 -36.33 13.83 18.93
C THR A 412 -37.56 13.97 18.03
N PHE A 413 -38.61 13.18 18.32
CA PHE A 413 -39.84 13.15 17.51
C PHE A 413 -40.66 14.45 17.60
N VAL A 414 -40.89 15.00 18.81
CA VAL A 414 -41.75 16.19 18.99
C VAL A 414 -41.23 17.42 18.25
N PRO A 415 -39.93 17.78 18.26
CA PRO A 415 -39.40 18.85 17.42
C PRO A 415 -39.70 18.68 15.93
N SER A 416 -39.56 17.46 15.39
CA SER A 416 -39.84 17.19 13.97
C SER A 416 -41.32 17.47 13.61
N VAL A 417 -42.25 17.06 14.47
CA VAL A 417 -43.69 17.39 14.33
C VAL A 417 -43.94 18.90 14.44
N VAL A 418 -43.20 19.61 15.28
CA VAL A 418 -43.32 21.07 15.44
C VAL A 418 -42.76 21.80 14.23
N ASP A 419 -41.61 21.39 13.69
CA ASP A 419 -40.98 22.05 12.55
C ASP A 419 -41.81 21.88 11.27
N ILE A 420 -42.29 20.67 10.96
CA ILE A 420 -43.08 20.43 9.74
C ILE A 420 -44.48 21.09 9.77
N VAL A 421 -44.99 21.45 10.96
CA VAL A 421 -46.28 22.15 11.13
C VAL A 421 -46.13 23.68 11.08
N ASN A 422 -44.93 24.22 11.35
CA ASN A 422 -44.69 25.67 11.45
C ASN A 422 -43.85 26.25 10.30
N ASN A 423 -42.87 25.49 9.76
CA ASN A 423 -42.01 25.97 8.68
C ASN A 423 -42.69 25.79 7.32
N LYS A 424 -42.70 26.84 6.50
CA LYS A 424 -43.06 26.74 5.08
C LYS A 424 -41.80 26.48 4.26
N PRO A 425 -41.80 25.53 3.30
CA PRO A 425 -40.70 25.40 2.36
C PRO A 425 -40.56 26.65 1.48
N ASP A 426 -39.32 27.02 1.17
CA ASP A 426 -38.97 28.14 0.30
C ASP A 426 -38.61 27.59 -1.09
N SER A 427 -39.58 27.63 -2.00
CA SER A 427 -39.50 27.01 -3.32
C SER A 427 -38.49 27.67 -4.29
N THR A 428 -37.71 28.65 -3.83
CA THR A 428 -36.75 29.38 -4.70
C THR A 428 -35.40 28.71 -4.85
N LYS A 429 -35.09 27.69 -4.04
CA LYS A 429 -33.85 26.91 -4.13
C LYS A 429 -33.92 25.77 -5.15
N ASP A 430 -35.05 25.09 -5.21
CA ASP A 430 -35.20 23.86 -6.00
C ASP A 430 -35.10 24.15 -7.50
N ASP A 431 -35.70 25.25 -7.98
CA ASP A 431 -35.57 25.74 -9.36
C ASP A 431 -34.11 25.90 -9.80
N GLN A 432 -33.24 26.42 -8.92
CA GLN A 432 -31.83 26.65 -9.23
C GLN A 432 -31.00 25.36 -9.20
N PHE A 433 -31.38 24.40 -8.35
CA PHE A 433 -30.79 23.06 -8.35
C PHE A 433 -31.17 22.30 -9.63
N ILE A 434 -32.44 22.38 -10.04
CA ILE A 434 -32.97 21.76 -11.25
C ILE A 434 -32.31 22.34 -12.51
N GLU A 435 -32.23 23.67 -12.66
CA GLU A 435 -31.49 24.29 -13.78
C GLU A 435 -30.00 23.92 -13.77
N SER A 436 -29.37 23.78 -12.60
CA SER A 436 -27.98 23.31 -12.52
C SER A 436 -27.83 21.86 -13.04
N ILE A 437 -28.74 20.97 -12.67
CA ILE A 437 -28.78 19.58 -13.19
C ILE A 437 -29.07 19.57 -14.70
N LEU A 438 -30.03 20.36 -15.18
CA LEU A 438 -30.36 20.46 -16.60
C LEU A 438 -29.21 21.03 -17.43
N SER A 439 -28.41 21.94 -16.87
CA SER A 439 -27.18 22.46 -17.46
C SER A 439 -26.10 21.38 -17.62
N VAL A 440 -25.79 20.64 -16.54
CA VAL A 440 -24.88 19.47 -16.59
C VAL A 440 -25.37 18.45 -17.60
N PHE A 441 -26.66 18.12 -17.56
CA PHE A 441 -27.25 17.12 -18.44
C PHE A 441 -27.12 17.52 -19.91
N LYS A 442 -27.47 18.78 -20.24
CA LYS A 442 -27.32 19.33 -21.58
C LYS A 442 -25.86 19.27 -22.04
N HIS A 443 -24.92 19.73 -21.21
CA HIS A 443 -23.50 19.76 -21.56
C HIS A 443 -22.94 18.37 -21.84
N GLN A 444 -23.28 17.39 -21.00
CA GLN A 444 -22.72 16.04 -21.04
C GLN A 444 -23.31 15.16 -22.18
N PHE A 445 -24.60 15.32 -22.50
CA PHE A 445 -25.34 14.37 -23.34
C PHE A 445 -26.06 14.98 -24.56
N VAL A 446 -26.16 16.31 -24.66
CA VAL A 446 -26.91 17.00 -25.73
C VAL A 446 -26.02 17.91 -26.58
N ASP A 447 -25.15 18.68 -25.93
CA ASP A 447 -24.15 19.49 -26.63
C ASP A 447 -23.10 18.57 -27.29
N ASN A 448 -22.68 18.91 -28.51
CA ASN A 448 -21.76 18.09 -29.29
C ASN A 448 -20.30 18.29 -28.85
N ILE A 449 -20.02 18.00 -27.58
CA ILE A 449 -18.68 18.06 -26.98
C ILE A 449 -17.90 16.76 -27.24
N ASP A 450 -16.59 16.92 -27.32
CA ASP A 450 -15.64 15.81 -27.46
C ASP A 450 -15.71 14.84 -26.27
N ASP A 451 -15.45 13.55 -26.52
CA ASP A 451 -15.51 12.51 -25.49
C ASP A 451 -14.45 12.72 -24.40
N GLU A 452 -13.32 13.37 -24.71
CA GLU A 452 -12.28 13.74 -23.73
C GLU A 452 -12.63 14.99 -22.89
N SER A 453 -13.78 15.62 -23.13
CA SER A 453 -14.32 16.73 -22.33
C SER A 453 -15.43 16.33 -21.36
N LYS A 454 -15.96 15.11 -21.47
CA LYS A 454 -17.07 14.59 -20.66
C LYS A 454 -16.60 14.15 -19.28
N ASN A 455 -17.20 14.68 -18.20
CA ASN A 455 -16.89 14.30 -16.83
C ASN A 455 -17.87 13.22 -16.33
N ALA A 456 -17.41 12.27 -15.53
CA ALA A 456 -18.29 11.28 -14.91
C ALA A 456 -19.01 11.82 -13.66
N GLU A 457 -18.40 12.79 -12.98
CA GLU A 457 -18.79 13.28 -11.66
C GLU A 457 -18.80 14.82 -11.64
N TYR A 458 -19.76 15.36 -10.90
CA TYR A 458 -20.01 16.80 -10.74
C TYR A 458 -20.40 17.06 -9.28
N PHE A 459 -19.93 18.18 -8.72
CA PHE A 459 -20.23 18.59 -7.35
C PHE A 459 -20.73 20.03 -7.36
N LEU A 460 -22.01 20.24 -7.00
CA LEU A 460 -22.59 21.57 -6.87
C LEU A 460 -22.31 22.11 -5.47
N LYS A 461 -21.67 23.28 -5.38
CA LYS A 461 -21.46 23.99 -4.12
C LYS A 461 -21.62 25.49 -4.34
N ASP A 462 -22.37 26.15 -3.47
CA ASP A 462 -22.58 27.62 -3.52
C ASP A 462 -23.05 28.13 -4.90
N ASN A 463 -23.89 27.33 -5.59
CA ASN A 463 -24.33 27.46 -6.98
C ASN A 463 -23.24 27.37 -8.08
N GLU A 464 -21.99 27.02 -7.74
CA GLU A 464 -20.95 26.69 -8.71
C GLU A 464 -20.90 25.17 -8.98
N LEU A 465 -20.83 24.80 -10.27
CA LEU A 465 -20.65 23.43 -10.73
C LEU A 465 -19.16 23.09 -10.81
N LEU A 466 -18.68 22.36 -9.81
CA LEU A 466 -17.30 21.90 -9.71
C LEU A 466 -17.14 20.49 -10.30
N THR A 467 -15.94 20.15 -10.74
CA THR A 467 -15.57 18.79 -11.17
C THR A 467 -14.28 18.37 -10.47
N ASN A 468 -14.15 17.10 -10.12
CA ASN A 468 -12.97 16.58 -9.44
C ASN A 468 -11.80 16.37 -10.42
N ARG A 469 -10.58 16.56 -9.91
CA ARG A 469 -9.32 16.36 -10.64
C ARG A 469 -8.33 15.73 -9.68
N LEU A 470 -7.68 14.65 -10.10
CA LEU A 470 -6.47 14.20 -9.43
C LEU A 470 -5.33 15.14 -9.87
N ILE A 471 -4.49 15.49 -8.91
CA ILE A 471 -3.29 16.30 -9.09
C ILE A 471 -2.07 15.48 -8.67
N ASP A 472 -0.92 15.79 -9.25
CA ASP A 472 0.35 15.16 -8.89
C ASP A 472 0.73 15.54 -7.45
N ALA A 473 0.94 14.52 -6.60
CA ALA A 473 1.31 14.67 -5.20
C ALA A 473 2.81 14.97 -5.05
N GLN A 474 3.30 16.02 -5.71
CA GLN A 474 4.72 16.32 -5.91
C GLN A 474 5.58 16.27 -4.65
N ASN A 475 5.06 16.73 -3.50
CA ASN A 475 5.77 16.67 -2.24
C ASN A 475 5.93 15.23 -1.71
N VAL A 476 4.90 14.38 -1.88
CA VAL A 476 4.93 12.96 -1.50
C VAL A 476 5.83 12.18 -2.47
N ASN A 477 5.68 12.40 -3.77
CA ASN A 477 6.49 11.77 -4.80
C ASN A 477 7.97 12.15 -4.64
N GLY A 478 8.29 13.43 -4.48
CA GLY A 478 9.65 13.91 -4.20
C GLY A 478 10.23 13.37 -2.88
N PHE A 479 9.40 13.16 -1.86
CA PHE A 479 9.83 12.51 -0.62
C PHE A 479 10.16 11.03 -0.82
N ILE A 480 9.32 10.28 -1.54
CA ILE A 480 9.57 8.87 -1.88
C ILE A 480 10.86 8.76 -2.72
N HIS A 481 10.95 9.53 -3.81
CA HIS A 481 12.13 9.56 -4.68
C HIS A 481 13.41 9.92 -3.92
N SER A 482 13.42 10.97 -3.09
CA SER A 482 14.62 11.37 -2.33
C SER A 482 15.03 10.37 -1.23
N ASN A 483 14.11 9.50 -0.78
CA ASN A 483 14.47 8.41 0.14
C ASN A 483 15.04 7.19 -0.61
N PHE A 484 14.59 6.88 -1.83
CA PHE A 484 15.11 5.75 -2.64
C PHE A 484 16.31 6.04 -3.53
N ALA A 485 16.41 7.24 -4.11
CA ALA A 485 17.56 7.64 -4.89
C ALA A 485 18.83 7.70 -4.01
N GLU A 486 20.00 7.50 -4.62
CA GLU A 486 21.20 8.20 -4.14
C GLU A 486 20.92 9.69 -4.31
N ALA A 487 20.92 10.46 -3.21
CA ALA A 487 20.60 11.87 -3.28
C ALA A 487 21.74 12.63 -3.97
N ASP A 488 21.42 13.43 -5.00
CA ASP A 488 22.44 14.12 -5.79
C ASP A 488 23.39 14.96 -4.95
N ARG A 489 24.69 14.82 -5.26
CA ARG A 489 25.77 15.56 -4.61
C ARG A 489 25.70 17.02 -5.01
N LYS A 490 25.39 17.90 -4.07
CA LYS A 490 25.36 19.34 -4.28
C LYS A 490 26.72 19.95 -3.97
N GLN A 491 27.16 20.92 -4.75
CA GLN A 491 28.37 21.69 -4.45
C GLN A 491 28.01 22.80 -3.47
N GLU A 492 28.26 22.56 -2.19
CA GLU A 492 27.81 23.42 -1.07
C GLU A 492 29.01 23.79 -0.18
N PRO A 493 29.01 24.97 0.49
CA PRO A 493 30.04 25.32 1.46
C PRO A 493 30.03 24.37 2.66
N LEU A 494 31.20 23.92 3.10
CA LEU A 494 31.38 23.00 4.22
C LEU A 494 30.65 23.45 5.52
N GLY A 495 30.54 24.76 5.75
CA GLY A 495 29.84 25.35 6.89
C GLY A 495 28.32 25.44 6.75
N GLU A 496 27.77 25.38 5.53
CA GLU A 496 26.33 25.43 5.28
C GLU A 496 25.64 24.07 5.39
N ALA A 497 26.41 22.99 5.57
CA ALA A 497 25.92 21.62 5.77
C ALA A 497 24.93 21.45 6.96
N GLY A 498 24.91 22.41 7.89
CA GLY A 498 24.00 22.47 9.05
C GLY A 498 24.24 21.40 10.13
N ARG A 499 25.16 20.45 9.89
CA ARG A 499 25.37 19.27 10.72
C ARG A 499 26.80 18.72 10.56
N PRO A 500 27.24 17.83 11.46
CA PRO A 500 28.51 17.10 11.32
C PRO A 500 28.51 16.13 10.14
N ILE A 501 29.55 16.25 9.31
CA ILE A 501 29.69 15.54 8.02
C ILE A 501 31.10 14.98 7.86
N MET A 502 31.22 13.82 7.21
CA MET A 502 32.47 13.13 6.89
C MET A 502 32.58 12.77 5.42
N LEU A 503 33.82 12.66 4.94
CA LEU A 503 34.15 12.20 3.59
C LEU A 503 33.77 10.72 3.43
N ASP A 504 33.01 10.43 2.38
CA ASP A 504 32.41 9.15 2.03
C ASP A 504 32.45 8.95 0.49
N THR A 505 32.03 7.78 0.00
CA THR A 505 31.94 7.47 -1.43
C THR A 505 30.84 6.45 -1.72
N SER A 506 30.01 6.67 -2.75
CA SER A 506 28.93 5.72 -3.09
C SER A 506 29.42 4.48 -3.84
N SER A 507 30.69 4.46 -4.27
CA SER A 507 31.35 3.23 -4.71
C SER A 507 32.84 3.21 -4.33
N PRO A 508 33.38 2.04 -3.92
CA PRO A 508 34.82 1.80 -3.87
C PRO A 508 35.47 1.94 -5.26
N GLY A 509 36.14 3.05 -5.55
CA GLY A 509 36.97 3.16 -6.75
C GLY A 509 37.04 4.55 -7.41
N PRO A 510 35.95 5.19 -7.82
CA PRO A 510 36.06 6.44 -8.59
C PRO A 510 36.51 7.59 -7.66
N LEU A 511 37.60 8.29 -7.98
CA LEU A 511 38.00 9.47 -7.19
C LEU A 511 36.95 10.61 -7.27
N ASN A 512 36.19 10.65 -8.36
CA ASN A 512 35.03 11.50 -8.55
C ASN A 512 33.74 10.94 -7.90
N ALA A 513 33.81 9.83 -7.14
CA ALA A 513 32.71 9.36 -6.28
C ALA A 513 32.75 9.96 -4.86
N LEU A 514 33.88 10.58 -4.49
CA LEU A 514 34.08 11.26 -3.21
C LEU A 514 33.05 12.37 -2.96
N HIS A 515 32.50 12.40 -1.74
CA HIS A 515 31.57 13.41 -1.26
C HIS A 515 31.57 13.47 0.27
N PHE A 516 30.90 14.46 0.85
CA PHE A 516 30.64 14.53 2.29
C PHE A 516 29.20 14.08 2.60
N ALA A 517 29.04 13.15 3.54
CA ALA A 517 27.76 12.67 4.04
C ALA A 517 27.66 12.89 5.57
N THR A 518 26.47 12.77 6.16
CA THR A 518 26.28 12.90 7.62
C THR A 518 27.15 11.88 8.37
N ASP A 519 27.91 12.31 9.40
CA ASP A 519 28.74 11.37 10.16
C ASP A 519 27.86 10.41 11.00
N PRO A 520 27.86 9.09 10.73
CA PRO A 520 27.04 8.13 11.48
C PRO A 520 27.49 8.00 12.94
N VAL A 521 28.72 8.39 13.28
CA VAL A 521 29.21 8.43 14.67
C VAL A 521 28.51 9.52 15.46
N TRP A 522 28.14 10.64 14.84
CA TRP A 522 27.45 11.75 15.52
C TRP A 522 26.16 11.31 16.20
N ALA A 523 25.39 10.45 15.51
CA ALA A 523 24.08 9.99 15.93
C ALA A 523 24.11 9.02 17.13
N ARG A 524 25.29 8.56 17.59
CA ARG A 524 25.40 7.74 18.81
C ARG A 524 25.37 8.62 20.07
N PRO A 525 24.75 8.18 21.18
CA PRO A 525 24.97 8.79 22.49
C PRO A 525 26.46 8.74 22.86
N MET A 526 27.02 9.87 23.30
CA MET A 526 28.43 9.98 23.69
C MET A 526 28.71 9.27 25.02
N ALA A 527 29.85 8.59 25.13
CA ALA A 527 30.23 7.85 26.35
C ALA A 527 30.86 8.75 27.44
N GLU A 528 30.81 8.36 28.71
CA GLU A 528 31.26 9.20 29.84
C GLU A 528 32.75 9.61 29.84
N ASN A 529 33.59 8.92 29.05
CA ASN A 529 35.02 9.20 28.89
C ASN A 529 35.37 9.54 27.42
N GLU A 530 34.37 9.93 26.64
CA GLU A 530 34.51 10.36 25.25
C GLU A 530 34.46 11.89 25.16
N VAL A 531 35.32 12.48 24.34
CA VAL A 531 35.36 13.91 24.06
C VAL A 531 35.11 14.16 22.58
N GLU A 532 34.44 15.27 22.29
CA GLU A 532 34.08 15.70 20.94
C GLU A 532 34.98 16.85 20.45
N VAL A 533 35.15 16.94 19.13
CA VAL A 533 36.32 17.60 18.52
C VAL A 533 36.06 18.12 17.09
N GLU A 534 35.77 19.42 16.93
CA GLU A 534 35.71 20.16 15.64
C GLU A 534 37.06 20.09 14.91
N ILE A 535 37.12 19.60 13.67
CA ILE A 535 38.38 19.36 12.96
C ILE A 535 38.95 20.66 12.39
N ARG A 536 40.20 21.02 12.77
CA ARG A 536 40.89 22.23 12.28
C ARG A 536 42.11 21.91 11.41
N ALA A 537 42.69 20.71 11.56
CA ALA A 537 43.71 20.20 10.64
C ALA A 537 43.74 18.66 10.67
N VAL A 538 43.89 18.03 9.49
CA VAL A 538 43.89 16.57 9.35
C VAL A 538 44.97 16.07 8.38
N VAL A 539 45.69 15.00 8.71
CA VAL A 539 46.85 14.53 7.93
C VAL A 539 46.54 13.31 7.07
N LEU A 540 46.89 13.37 5.78
CA LEU A 540 46.81 12.22 4.88
C LEU A 540 48.04 11.30 5.09
N THR A 541 47.82 9.99 5.23
CA THR A 541 48.90 9.05 5.61
C THR A 541 49.04 7.85 4.66
N SER A 542 50.29 7.45 4.42
CA SER A 542 50.67 6.46 3.40
C SER A 542 50.30 5.00 3.73
N VAL A 543 49.67 4.72 4.88
CA VAL A 543 49.07 3.41 5.15
C VAL A 543 47.95 3.12 4.15
N VAL A 544 47.31 4.16 3.61
CA VAL A 544 46.39 4.08 2.47
C VAL A 544 47.07 3.48 1.23
N SER A 545 48.32 3.87 0.93
CA SER A 545 48.96 3.53 -0.37
C SER A 545 49.49 2.09 -0.55
N SER A 546 49.33 1.18 0.42
CA SER A 546 49.93 -0.16 0.38
C SER A 546 49.00 -1.31 -0.04
N LEU A 547 47.72 -1.01 -0.33
CA LEU A 547 46.67 -1.99 -0.68
C LEU A 547 46.22 -1.83 -2.15
N PRO A 548 45.71 -2.88 -2.82
CA PRO A 548 44.98 -2.76 -4.10
C PRO A 548 43.80 -1.79 -3.96
N TRP A 549 43.43 -1.04 -5.01
CA TRP A 549 42.52 0.11 -4.89
C TRP A 549 41.10 -0.22 -4.38
N GLU A 550 40.51 -1.34 -4.80
CA GLU A 550 39.25 -1.86 -4.23
C GLU A 550 39.42 -2.26 -2.75
N SER A 551 40.48 -3.04 -2.45
CA SER A 551 40.84 -3.42 -1.08
C SER A 551 41.24 -2.23 -0.21
N MET A 552 41.67 -1.12 -0.81
CA MET A 552 42.04 0.13 -0.15
C MET A 552 40.79 0.90 0.27
N TRP A 553 39.72 0.85 -0.53
CA TRP A 553 38.42 1.40 -0.17
C TRP A 553 37.61 0.48 0.74
N GLN A 554 37.68 -0.84 0.58
CA GLN A 554 37.25 -1.77 1.63
C GLN A 554 38.01 -1.46 2.93
N HIS A 555 39.35 -1.33 2.92
CA HIS A 555 40.10 -0.86 4.10
C HIS A 555 39.92 0.62 4.46
N VAL A 556 39.21 1.47 3.72
CA VAL A 556 38.86 2.84 4.18
C VAL A 556 37.45 2.88 4.78
N LEU A 557 36.53 2.02 4.31
CA LEU A 557 35.20 1.80 4.89
C LEU A 557 35.26 0.84 6.10
N GLU A 558 36.24 -0.06 6.15
CA GLU A 558 36.47 -1.06 7.20
C GLU A 558 37.71 -0.73 8.07
N THR A 559 38.68 0.11 7.64
CA THR A 559 39.85 0.55 8.47
C THR A 559 40.18 2.07 8.42
N LYS A 560 39.32 2.88 9.05
CA LYS A 560 39.14 4.35 8.92
C LYS A 560 40.16 5.25 9.69
N GLN A 561 40.62 6.41 9.17
CA GLN A 561 41.74 7.22 9.76
C GLN A 561 41.70 8.75 9.42
N ARG A 562 42.47 9.73 9.95
CA ARG A 562 43.07 10.08 11.30
C ARG A 562 43.45 11.61 11.41
N ALA A 563 43.18 12.30 12.55
CA ALA A 563 43.48 13.73 12.97
C ALA A 563 42.24 14.69 13.22
N MET A 564 42.40 15.99 13.61
CA MET A 564 41.61 16.57 14.74
C MET A 564 41.27 18.10 14.87
N SER A 565 40.37 18.49 15.82
CA SER A 565 40.59 19.54 16.87
C SER A 565 39.65 19.51 18.13
N LEU A 566 38.58 20.33 18.34
CA LEU A 566 37.91 20.62 19.66
C LEU A 566 36.39 20.93 19.64
N THR A 567 35.53 20.40 20.55
CA THR A 567 34.43 21.09 21.32
C THR A 567 33.62 20.08 22.18
N LEU A 568 33.26 20.42 23.42
CA LEU A 568 33.09 19.43 24.51
C LEU A 568 31.92 19.72 25.48
N ASP A 569 31.41 18.66 26.13
CA ASP A 569 31.07 18.54 27.57
C ASP A 569 30.90 17.03 27.87
N LEU A 570 31.05 16.41 29.04
CA LEU A 570 31.36 16.83 30.42
C LEU A 570 32.33 15.74 31.01
N LYS A 571 32.32 15.51 32.34
CA LYS A 571 32.94 14.42 33.14
C LYS A 571 34.44 14.11 32.99
N VAL A 572 35.14 14.68 32.02
CA VAL A 572 36.57 14.47 31.75
C VAL A 572 37.45 15.46 32.53
N THR A 573 38.62 15.02 32.99
CA THR A 573 39.49 15.81 33.90
C THR A 573 40.83 16.26 33.31
N ASN A 574 41.26 15.72 32.16
CA ASN A 574 42.55 16.07 31.54
C ASN A 574 42.43 17.17 30.47
N VAL A 575 41.24 17.42 29.94
CA VAL A 575 40.89 18.47 28.95
C VAL A 575 39.59 19.17 29.31
N GLN A 576 39.40 20.38 28.80
CA GLN A 576 38.24 21.26 29.03
C GLN A 576 37.78 21.92 27.71
N VAL A 577 36.56 22.45 27.70
CA VAL A 577 36.07 23.30 26.59
C VAL A 577 37.02 24.48 26.36
N GLY A 578 37.38 24.72 25.11
CA GLY A 578 38.34 25.77 24.73
C GLY A 578 39.79 25.31 24.57
N ASP A 579 40.16 24.11 25.04
CA ASP A 579 41.54 23.62 24.90
C ASP A 579 41.93 23.33 23.45
N ARG A 580 43.09 23.83 23.04
CA ARG A 580 43.73 23.41 21.79
C ARG A 580 44.29 22.00 21.98
N VAL A 581 43.80 21.00 21.24
CA VAL A 581 44.18 19.59 21.43
C VAL A 581 44.63 18.88 20.16
N VAL A 582 45.45 17.85 20.34
CA VAL A 582 45.89 16.88 19.33
C VAL A 582 45.49 15.46 19.75
N TYR A 583 44.95 14.68 18.81
CA TYR A 583 44.62 13.27 19.03
C TYR A 583 44.76 12.46 17.74
N MET A 584 44.66 11.13 17.84
CA MET A 584 44.55 10.23 16.69
C MET A 584 43.27 9.40 16.81
N SER A 585 42.51 9.22 15.74
CA SER A 585 41.24 8.45 15.76
C SER A 585 41.38 6.99 15.30
N GLY A 586 40.40 6.17 15.70
CA GLY A 586 40.34 4.73 15.47
C GLY A 586 39.64 4.31 14.18
N LEU A 587 39.89 3.06 13.82
CA LEU A 587 39.38 2.41 12.60
C LEU A 587 37.85 2.23 12.59
N VAL A 588 37.20 2.39 13.75
CA VAL A 588 35.77 2.15 13.96
C VAL A 588 34.93 3.38 13.56
N ASP A 589 35.42 4.58 13.85
CA ASP A 589 34.59 5.80 14.01
C ASP A 589 34.74 6.82 12.87
N GLY A 590 34.43 6.40 11.64
CA GLY A 590 34.35 7.28 10.47
C GLY A 590 35.68 7.84 9.93
N GLY A 591 36.80 7.62 10.63
CA GLY A 591 38.06 8.27 10.28
C GLY A 591 38.05 9.74 10.69
N CYS A 592 38.69 10.63 9.91
CA CYS A 592 38.90 12.03 10.31
C CYS A 592 38.84 13.10 9.21
N LEU A 593 38.57 12.75 7.95
CA LEU A 593 38.30 13.76 6.91
C LEU A 593 36.84 14.21 7.08
N LYS A 594 36.58 15.06 8.07
CA LYS A 594 35.24 15.42 8.56
C LYS A 594 35.22 16.75 9.30
N THR A 595 34.04 17.26 9.63
CA THR A 595 33.89 18.53 10.38
C THR A 595 33.98 18.36 11.89
N PHE A 596 33.52 17.24 12.44
CA PHE A 596 33.65 16.88 13.86
C PHE A 596 34.04 15.41 14.03
N GLY A 597 34.75 15.07 15.09
CA GLY A 597 35.01 13.69 15.50
C GLY A 597 34.80 13.50 16.99
N ARG A 598 35.07 12.27 17.47
CA ARG A 598 35.07 11.91 18.89
C ARG A 598 36.24 10.98 19.23
N GLN A 599 36.67 10.95 20.49
CA GLN A 599 37.73 10.07 20.98
C GLN A 599 37.70 9.86 22.51
N SER A 600 38.27 8.77 23.01
CA SER A 600 38.57 8.62 24.46
C SER A 600 39.50 9.73 24.95
N ALA A 601 39.18 10.34 26.09
CA ALA A 601 39.97 11.42 26.68
C ALA A 601 41.45 11.05 26.90
N ASP A 602 41.73 9.79 27.22
CA ASP A 602 43.09 9.26 27.48
C ASP A 602 44.00 9.27 26.25
N ALA A 603 43.42 9.39 25.04
CA ALA A 603 44.14 9.49 23.78
C ALA A 603 44.20 10.93 23.22
N VAL A 604 43.74 11.93 23.99
CA VAL A 604 43.73 13.36 23.63
C VAL A 604 44.76 14.13 24.46
N VAL A 605 45.55 14.97 23.80
CA VAL A 605 46.70 15.69 24.39
C VAL A 605 46.59 17.19 24.11
N LYS A 606 46.81 18.05 25.12
CA LYS A 606 46.82 19.51 24.92
C LYS A 606 48.02 19.97 24.10
N LEU A 607 47.81 20.95 23.23
CA LEU A 607 48.85 21.61 22.44
C LEU A 607 49.39 22.86 23.16
N PRO A 608 50.72 23.04 23.25
CA PRO A 608 51.31 24.33 23.61
C PRO A 608 50.97 25.39 22.58
N ASP A 609 50.82 26.65 23.01
CA ASP A 609 50.37 27.71 22.09
C ASP A 609 51.29 27.96 20.89
N SER A 610 52.58 27.66 21.05
CA SER A 610 53.62 27.78 20.03
C SER A 610 53.52 26.77 18.88
N VAL A 611 52.60 25.79 18.92
CA VAL A 611 52.42 24.77 17.88
C VAL A 611 51.15 25.09 17.08
N SER A 612 51.21 25.19 15.75
CA SER A 612 50.01 25.39 14.93
C SER A 612 49.17 24.10 14.82
N PHE A 613 47.91 24.20 14.37
CA PHE A 613 47.09 22.99 14.18
C PHE A 613 47.62 22.16 13.00
N GLU A 614 48.09 22.83 11.96
CA GLU A 614 48.67 22.26 10.75
C GLU A 614 49.94 21.45 11.06
N ASP A 615 50.84 22.01 11.88
CA ASP A 615 52.02 21.30 12.38
C ASP A 615 51.61 20.12 13.25
N ALA A 616 50.72 20.37 14.23
CA ALA A 616 50.23 19.39 15.20
C ALA A 616 49.54 18.18 14.55
N ALA A 617 48.82 18.35 13.44
CA ALA A 617 48.21 17.24 12.72
C ALA A 617 49.26 16.33 12.06
N SER A 618 50.40 16.89 11.62
CA SER A 618 51.40 16.14 10.86
C SER A 618 52.25 15.17 11.69
N LEU A 619 52.45 15.47 12.98
CA LEU A 619 53.39 14.81 13.89
C LEU A 619 52.96 13.43 14.43
N PRO A 620 51.74 13.24 15.02
CA PRO A 620 51.46 12.15 15.95
C PRO A 620 51.66 10.76 15.33
N CYS A 621 51.15 10.57 14.11
CA CYS A 621 51.20 9.27 13.45
C CYS A 621 52.63 8.84 13.08
N VAL A 622 53.53 9.76 12.73
CA VAL A 622 54.90 9.42 12.32
C VAL A 622 55.83 9.25 13.52
N TYR A 623 55.77 10.16 14.48
CA TYR A 623 56.61 10.09 15.68
C TYR A 623 56.15 9.02 16.64
N SER A 624 54.85 8.82 16.89
CA SER A 624 54.41 7.70 17.74
C SER A 624 54.83 6.33 17.18
N THR A 625 54.84 6.17 15.85
CA THR A 625 55.32 4.94 15.19
C THR A 625 56.82 4.76 15.42
N ALA A 626 57.62 5.81 15.15
CA ALA A 626 59.07 5.73 15.22
C ALA A 626 59.61 5.71 16.67
N ILE A 627 59.00 6.45 17.61
CA ILE A 627 59.31 6.40 19.06
C ILE A 627 58.95 5.03 19.63
N HIS A 628 57.82 4.44 19.25
CA HIS A 628 57.48 3.10 19.73
C HIS A 628 58.43 2.04 19.13
N GLY A 629 58.63 2.05 17.82
CA GLY A 629 59.52 1.13 17.12
C GLY A 629 60.97 1.19 17.60
N LEU A 630 61.59 2.38 17.56
CA LEU A 630 63.02 2.52 17.85
C LEU A 630 63.34 2.53 19.34
N TYR A 631 62.61 3.29 20.17
CA TYR A 631 62.97 3.46 21.58
C TYR A 631 62.32 2.41 22.50
N HIS A 632 61.05 2.05 22.27
CA HIS A 632 60.32 1.14 23.16
C HIS A 632 60.41 -0.35 22.78
N ILE A 633 60.67 -0.69 21.51
CA ILE A 633 60.72 -2.09 21.04
C ILE A 633 62.14 -2.49 20.60
N ALA A 634 62.81 -1.68 19.77
CA ALA A 634 64.19 -1.97 19.36
C ALA A 634 65.23 -1.60 20.43
N HIS A 635 64.91 -0.66 21.33
CA HIS A 635 65.86 -0.06 22.28
C HIS A 635 67.16 0.42 21.59
N LEU A 636 66.99 1.17 20.49
CA LEU A 636 68.10 1.73 19.70
C LEU A 636 69.03 2.57 20.59
N SER A 637 70.32 2.28 20.50
CA SER A 637 71.39 2.85 21.33
C SER A 637 72.46 3.58 20.51
N GLU A 638 73.27 4.40 21.19
CA GLU A 638 74.37 5.16 20.56
C GLU A 638 75.37 4.22 19.86
N GLY A 639 75.79 4.57 18.64
CA GLY A 639 76.75 3.79 17.85
C GLY A 639 76.20 2.52 17.18
N GLU A 640 74.91 2.17 17.37
CA GLU A 640 74.28 1.07 16.63
C GLU A 640 73.93 1.45 15.19
N THR A 641 73.92 0.47 14.28
CA THR A 641 73.50 0.68 12.89
C THR A 641 71.99 0.48 12.72
N VAL A 642 71.33 1.41 12.03
CA VAL A 642 69.87 1.35 11.77
C VAL A 642 69.52 1.50 10.29
N LEU A 643 68.80 0.54 9.72
CA LEU A 643 68.29 0.56 8.35
C LEU A 643 66.83 1.05 8.35
N ILE A 644 66.58 2.17 7.66
CA ILE A 644 65.26 2.79 7.56
C ILE A 644 64.77 2.67 6.11
N HIS A 645 63.72 1.87 5.90
CA HIS A 645 63.13 1.70 4.58
C HIS A 645 62.15 2.82 4.21
N ALA A 646 62.00 3.05 2.90
CA ALA A 646 61.18 4.12 2.32
C ALA A 646 61.43 5.50 2.95
N ALA A 647 62.69 5.80 3.28
CA ALA A 647 63.11 6.80 4.25
C ALA A 647 62.67 8.25 3.98
N ALA A 648 62.37 8.59 2.72
CA ALA A 648 61.82 9.90 2.34
C ALA A 648 60.31 10.07 2.62
N GLY A 649 59.61 9.01 3.05
CA GLY A 649 58.25 9.10 3.60
C GLY A 649 58.26 9.57 5.07
N GLY A 650 57.15 10.15 5.54
CA GLY A 650 57.12 10.81 6.85
C GLY A 650 57.55 9.97 8.06
N VAL A 651 57.25 8.66 8.10
CA VAL A 651 57.73 7.77 9.20
C VAL A 651 59.25 7.60 9.14
N GLY A 652 59.82 7.43 7.94
CA GLY A 652 61.26 7.34 7.74
C GLY A 652 61.99 8.62 8.11
N GLN A 653 61.44 9.78 7.75
CA GLN A 653 62.00 11.08 8.13
C GLN A 653 61.96 11.32 9.65
N ALA A 654 60.90 10.88 10.34
CA ALA A 654 60.83 10.91 11.80
C ALA A 654 61.85 9.94 12.43
N ALA A 655 61.96 8.72 11.89
CA ALA A 655 62.89 7.71 12.36
C ALA A 655 64.36 8.13 12.21
N ILE A 656 64.74 8.80 11.11
CA ILE A 656 66.11 9.33 10.94
C ILE A 656 66.42 10.37 12.01
N GLN A 657 65.49 11.29 12.30
CA GLN A 657 65.70 12.30 13.34
C GLN A 657 65.86 11.66 14.73
N LEU A 658 65.05 10.65 15.07
CA LEU A 658 65.14 9.94 16.34
C LEU A 658 66.41 9.08 16.46
N ALA A 659 66.90 8.52 15.35
CA ALA A 659 68.19 7.83 15.29
C ALA A 659 69.37 8.79 15.45
N ASN A 660 69.34 9.94 14.76
CA ASN A 660 70.35 10.99 14.88
C ASN A 660 70.39 11.58 16.31
N LEU A 661 69.24 11.71 17.00
CA LEU A 661 69.17 12.13 18.40
C LEU A 661 69.77 11.11 19.39
N VAL A 662 69.84 9.84 19.02
CA VAL A 662 70.48 8.76 19.79
C VAL A 662 71.98 8.60 19.45
N GLY A 663 72.44 9.14 18.31
CA GLY A 663 73.79 8.89 17.81
C GLY A 663 73.95 7.52 17.12
N ALA A 664 72.85 6.97 16.58
CA ALA A 664 72.88 5.75 15.78
C ALA A 664 73.32 6.02 14.32
N GLU A 665 74.02 5.08 13.69
CA GLU A 665 74.46 5.19 12.31
C GLU A 665 73.37 4.77 11.33
N VAL A 666 72.83 5.77 10.61
CA VAL A 666 71.70 5.59 9.69
C VAL A 666 72.15 5.02 8.33
N PHE A 667 71.43 3.99 7.90
CA PHE A 667 71.32 3.49 6.53
C PHE A 667 69.88 3.65 6.04
N ALA A 668 69.67 3.88 4.74
CA ALA A 668 68.36 4.24 4.21
C ALA A 668 68.08 3.61 2.83
N THR A 669 66.80 3.41 2.49
CA THR A 669 66.40 3.14 1.10
C THR A 669 65.34 4.11 0.57
N VAL A 670 65.48 4.51 -0.70
CA VAL A 670 64.62 5.48 -1.38
C VAL A 670 64.31 5.10 -2.83
N SER A 671 63.20 5.61 -3.37
CA SER A 671 62.67 5.17 -4.67
C SER A 671 63.07 6.02 -5.88
N THR A 672 63.73 7.17 -5.68
CA THR A 672 64.17 8.12 -6.73
C THR A 672 65.39 8.95 -6.27
N PRO A 673 66.14 9.63 -7.17
CA PRO A 673 67.27 10.48 -6.81
C PRO A 673 66.89 11.70 -5.95
N GLU A 674 65.75 12.33 -6.20
CA GLU A 674 65.29 13.52 -5.46
C GLU A 674 64.99 13.14 -4.00
N LYS A 675 64.44 11.94 -3.80
CA LYS A 675 64.22 11.33 -2.47
C LYS A 675 65.53 11.00 -1.76
N ARG A 676 66.63 10.69 -2.47
CA ARG A 676 67.97 10.53 -1.87
C ARG A 676 68.52 11.89 -1.44
N ASP A 677 68.47 12.88 -2.34
CA ASP A 677 69.11 14.17 -2.12
C ASP A 677 68.40 14.97 -1.01
N LEU A 678 67.10 14.75 -0.80
CA LEU A 678 66.38 15.17 0.41
C LEU A 678 67.05 14.67 1.70
N LEU A 679 67.40 13.38 1.80
CA LEU A 679 67.98 12.80 3.02
C LEU A 679 69.41 13.27 3.29
N ILE A 680 70.18 13.52 2.24
CA ILE A 680 71.52 14.11 2.33
C ILE A 680 71.40 15.55 2.87
N ASN A 681 70.54 16.37 2.24
CA ASN A 681 70.49 17.81 2.49
C ASN A 681 69.78 18.20 3.79
N GLU A 682 68.70 17.49 4.18
CA GLU A 682 67.90 17.82 5.37
C GLU A 682 68.31 17.06 6.63
N TYR A 683 68.88 15.85 6.48
CA TYR A 683 69.14 14.94 7.61
C TYR A 683 70.59 14.44 7.69
N GLY A 684 71.47 14.86 6.79
CA GLY A 684 72.90 14.56 6.84
C GLY A 684 73.25 13.08 6.56
N VAL A 685 72.32 12.28 6.03
CA VAL A 685 72.57 10.85 5.78
C VAL A 685 73.64 10.70 4.70
N LYS A 686 74.69 9.92 4.99
CA LYS A 686 75.84 9.73 4.09
C LYS A 686 75.38 9.16 2.74
N LYS A 687 75.92 9.69 1.63
CA LYS A 687 75.49 9.34 0.26
C LYS A 687 75.65 7.85 -0.09
N ASP A 688 76.66 7.20 0.49
CA ASP A 688 76.98 5.78 0.35
C ASP A 688 76.21 4.86 1.33
N HIS A 689 75.45 5.45 2.26
CA HIS A 689 74.52 4.76 3.16
C HIS A 689 73.07 4.74 2.63
N ILE A 690 72.80 5.37 1.47
CA ILE A 690 71.46 5.44 0.86
C ILE A 690 71.41 4.57 -0.40
N PHE A 691 70.49 3.60 -0.41
CA PHE A 691 70.32 2.62 -1.50
C PHE A 691 68.94 2.71 -2.18
N SER A 692 68.76 1.94 -3.24
CA SER A 692 67.45 1.80 -3.90
C SER A 692 66.44 1.08 -3.00
N SER A 693 65.18 1.52 -3.03
CA SER A 693 64.03 0.82 -2.46
C SER A 693 63.19 0.07 -3.50
N ARG A 694 63.67 -0.05 -4.75
CA ARG A 694 62.96 -0.72 -5.87
C ARG A 694 63.57 -2.08 -6.26
N ASP A 695 64.69 -2.44 -5.65
CA ASP A 695 65.47 -3.63 -5.95
C ASP A 695 66.31 -4.06 -4.72
N LEU A 696 66.99 -5.20 -4.79
CA LEU A 696 67.75 -5.78 -3.68
C LEU A 696 69.22 -5.32 -3.62
N SER A 697 69.61 -4.25 -4.33
CA SER A 697 71.01 -3.75 -4.29
C SER A 697 71.47 -3.32 -2.90
N PHE A 698 70.53 -2.88 -2.05
CA PHE A 698 70.81 -2.48 -0.66
C PHE A 698 71.50 -3.60 0.14
N VAL A 699 71.18 -4.87 -0.11
CA VAL A 699 71.80 -6.02 0.57
C VAL A 699 73.32 -6.02 0.40
N LYS A 700 73.78 -5.92 -0.86
CA LYS A 700 75.21 -5.91 -1.19
C LYS A 700 75.88 -4.60 -0.77
N GLY A 701 75.15 -3.49 -0.78
CA GLY A 701 75.60 -2.21 -0.24
C GLY A 701 75.89 -2.30 1.26
N ILE A 702 74.88 -2.66 2.05
CA ILE A 702 74.95 -2.82 3.51
C ILE A 702 76.03 -3.80 3.93
N MET A 703 76.08 -5.01 3.35
CA MET A 703 77.09 -6.00 3.74
C MET A 703 78.52 -5.51 3.42
N ARG A 704 78.72 -4.72 2.36
CA ARG A 704 80.01 -4.06 2.11
C ARG A 704 80.32 -2.97 3.13
N MET A 705 79.39 -2.07 3.43
CA MET A 705 79.61 -0.95 4.36
C MET A 705 79.80 -1.41 5.81
N THR A 706 79.15 -2.51 6.21
CA THR A 706 79.21 -3.10 7.56
C THR A 706 80.29 -4.17 7.72
N ASN A 707 81.20 -4.34 6.74
CA ASN A 707 82.25 -5.38 6.74
C ASN A 707 81.70 -6.81 6.96
N ASN A 708 80.56 -7.11 6.35
CA ASN A 708 79.75 -8.32 6.50
C ASN A 708 79.16 -8.59 7.91
N ARG A 709 79.13 -7.59 8.81
CA ARG A 709 78.40 -7.70 10.09
C ARG A 709 76.88 -7.76 9.90
N GLY A 710 76.34 -6.98 8.95
CA GLY A 710 74.91 -6.70 8.89
C GLY A 710 74.49 -5.51 9.76
N ILE A 711 73.18 -5.34 9.95
CA ILE A 711 72.52 -4.21 10.62
C ILE A 711 71.97 -4.59 11.99
N ASP A 712 72.07 -3.70 12.97
CA ASP A 712 71.62 -3.94 14.35
C ASP A 712 70.11 -3.67 14.56
N VAL A 713 69.52 -2.70 13.85
CA VAL A 713 68.08 -2.42 13.85
C VAL A 713 67.55 -2.19 12.43
N VAL A 714 66.49 -2.87 12.02
CA VAL A 714 65.78 -2.60 10.75
C VAL A 714 64.37 -2.09 11.05
N LEU A 715 64.00 -0.94 10.50
CA LEU A 715 62.62 -0.44 10.47
C LEU A 715 62.05 -0.68 9.06
N ASN A 716 61.31 -1.78 8.89
CA ASN A 716 60.83 -2.24 7.58
C ASN A 716 59.41 -1.78 7.24
N SER A 717 59.26 -1.32 5.99
CA SER A 717 57.98 -1.04 5.35
C SER A 717 57.92 -1.55 3.89
N LEU A 718 58.83 -2.45 3.50
CA LEU A 718 58.85 -3.09 2.18
C LEU A 718 58.23 -4.49 2.28
N SER A 719 57.73 -5.01 1.15
CA SER A 719 57.00 -6.28 1.07
C SER A 719 57.74 -7.34 0.25
N GLY A 720 57.41 -8.61 0.46
CA GLY A 720 57.89 -9.74 -0.34
C GLY A 720 59.39 -9.98 -0.21
N ASP A 721 60.09 -10.16 -1.32
CA ASP A 721 61.52 -10.50 -1.30
C ASP A 721 62.39 -9.38 -0.73
N ALA A 722 61.92 -8.12 -0.77
CA ALA A 722 62.58 -7.02 -0.07
C ALA A 722 62.47 -7.16 1.46
N LEU A 723 61.34 -7.64 2.00
CA LEU A 723 61.20 -7.93 3.43
C LEU A 723 62.15 -9.06 3.84
N ARG A 724 62.16 -10.18 3.10
CA ARG A 724 63.04 -11.33 3.34
C ARG A 724 64.51 -10.93 3.33
N ALA A 725 64.95 -10.24 2.29
CA ALA A 725 66.30 -9.72 2.17
C ALA A 725 66.69 -8.73 3.28
N SER A 726 65.72 -8.02 3.86
CA SER A 726 65.95 -7.08 4.98
C SER A 726 66.07 -7.81 6.32
N TRP A 727 65.38 -8.94 6.48
CA TRP A 727 65.52 -9.85 7.63
C TRP A 727 66.86 -10.59 7.58
N ASP A 728 67.31 -10.99 6.40
CA ASP A 728 68.58 -11.71 6.20
C ASP A 728 69.83 -10.86 6.52
N VAL A 729 69.79 -9.53 6.32
CA VAL A 729 70.93 -8.62 6.61
C VAL A 729 71.11 -8.25 8.09
N LEU A 730 70.33 -8.83 9.01
CA LEU A 730 70.49 -8.56 10.44
C LEU A 730 71.81 -9.11 11.00
N ALA A 731 72.50 -8.26 11.76
CA ALA A 731 73.62 -8.64 12.61
C ALA A 731 73.18 -9.58 13.74
N PRO A 732 74.13 -10.25 14.42
CA PRO A 732 73.84 -10.92 15.69
C PRO A 732 73.19 -9.97 16.70
N PHE A 733 72.18 -10.45 17.41
CA PHE A 733 71.30 -9.66 18.30
C PHE A 733 70.45 -8.57 17.59
N GLY A 734 70.38 -8.60 16.26
CA GLY A 734 69.65 -7.60 15.46
C GLY A 734 68.12 -7.61 15.67
N ARG A 735 67.49 -6.44 15.61
CA ARG A 735 66.05 -6.24 15.86
C ARG A 735 65.32 -5.77 14.59
N PHE A 736 64.28 -6.49 14.20
CA PHE A 736 63.45 -6.20 13.03
C PHE A 736 62.09 -5.66 13.46
N ILE A 737 61.81 -4.41 13.10
CA ILE A 737 60.59 -3.68 13.42
C ILE A 737 59.74 -3.59 12.16
N GLU A 738 58.75 -4.47 12.06
CA GLU A 738 57.82 -4.51 10.93
C GLU A 738 56.66 -3.53 11.14
N ILE A 739 56.56 -2.52 10.27
CA ILE A 739 55.44 -1.57 10.23
C ILE A 739 54.58 -1.71 8.97
N GLY A 740 54.95 -2.59 8.04
CA GLY A 740 54.08 -3.04 6.95
C GLY A 740 53.07 -4.10 7.44
N LYS A 741 51.96 -4.23 6.69
CA LYS A 741 50.92 -5.24 6.94
C LYS A 741 50.74 -6.25 5.82
N LYS A 742 51.20 -5.92 4.60
CA LYS A 742 50.90 -6.65 3.35
C LYS A 742 51.28 -8.14 3.41
N ASP A 743 52.52 -8.46 3.73
CA ASP A 743 52.96 -9.86 3.80
C ASP A 743 52.20 -10.63 4.89
N ALA A 744 52.04 -10.05 6.09
CA ALA A 744 51.28 -10.67 7.17
C ALA A 744 49.81 -10.94 6.79
N GLN A 745 49.12 -9.98 6.18
CA GLN A 745 47.74 -10.15 5.68
C GLN A 745 47.63 -11.22 4.59
N SER A 746 48.68 -11.39 3.77
CA SER A 746 48.75 -12.43 2.73
C SER A 746 49.19 -13.82 3.24
N ASN A 747 49.36 -14.01 4.56
CA ASN A 747 49.97 -15.21 5.16
C ASN A 747 51.38 -15.51 4.59
N GLY A 748 52.15 -14.46 4.33
CA GLY A 748 53.50 -14.52 3.78
C GLY A 748 54.48 -15.29 4.66
N ARG A 749 55.37 -16.06 4.03
CA ARG A 749 56.38 -16.87 4.70
C ARG A 749 57.73 -16.16 4.75
N ILE A 750 58.43 -16.37 5.87
CA ILE A 750 59.77 -15.86 6.18
C ILE A 750 60.68 -17.05 6.57
N ASP A 751 61.98 -16.94 6.34
CA ASP A 751 62.95 -17.92 6.86
C ASP A 751 63.21 -17.69 8.35
N LEU A 752 63.40 -18.76 9.11
CA LEU A 752 63.74 -18.72 10.52
C LEU A 752 65.26 -18.78 10.78
N SER A 753 66.09 -19.01 9.76
CA SER A 753 67.55 -19.14 9.96
C SER A 753 68.23 -17.90 10.61
N PRO A 754 67.78 -16.64 10.43
CA PRO A 754 68.35 -15.51 11.15
C PRO A 754 68.14 -15.55 12.67
N LEU A 755 67.17 -16.32 13.20
CA LEU A 755 66.99 -16.52 14.65
C LEU A 755 68.18 -17.25 15.29
N LEU A 756 68.96 -18.01 14.51
CA LEU A 756 70.22 -18.61 14.97
C LEU A 756 71.28 -17.56 15.36
N ARG A 757 71.11 -16.30 14.93
CA ARG A 757 71.93 -15.15 15.32
C ARG A 757 71.35 -14.37 16.50
N GLN A 758 70.40 -14.96 17.24
CA GLN A 758 69.67 -14.34 18.36
C GLN A 758 68.93 -13.04 17.98
N THR A 759 68.43 -12.97 16.75
CA THR A 759 67.64 -11.83 16.26
C THR A 759 66.22 -11.83 16.83
N VAL A 760 65.57 -10.67 16.82
CA VAL A 760 64.18 -10.46 17.26
C VAL A 760 63.37 -9.89 16.11
N MET A 761 62.17 -10.42 15.87
CA MET A 761 61.17 -9.79 14.99
C MET A 761 59.97 -9.33 15.81
N ALA A 762 59.57 -8.07 15.63
CA ALA A 762 58.41 -7.46 16.29
C ALA A 762 57.60 -6.63 15.30
N SER A 763 56.26 -6.67 15.43
CA SER A 763 55.36 -5.82 14.65
C SER A 763 54.94 -4.60 15.47
N VAL A 764 54.86 -3.43 14.82
CA VAL A 764 54.45 -2.16 15.46
C VAL A 764 53.23 -1.59 14.76
N ASP A 765 52.10 -1.58 15.46
CA ASP A 765 50.80 -1.15 14.93
C ASP A 765 50.07 -0.18 15.87
N LEU A 766 50.06 1.10 15.50
CA LEU A 766 49.33 2.14 16.23
C LEU A 766 47.80 2.00 16.18
N THR A 767 47.23 1.05 15.42
CA THR A 767 45.79 0.75 15.46
C THR A 767 45.46 -0.22 16.60
N ILE A 768 46.34 -1.19 16.88
CA ILE A 768 46.21 -2.09 18.03
C ILE A 768 46.45 -1.32 19.34
N ILE A 769 47.50 -0.48 19.41
CA ILE A 769 47.78 0.33 20.62
C ILE A 769 46.59 1.24 20.95
N MET A 770 45.99 1.86 19.94
CA MET A 770 44.84 2.74 20.13
C MET A 770 43.61 1.99 20.66
N ASN A 771 43.22 0.88 20.03
CA ASN A 771 42.00 0.16 20.39
C ASN A 771 42.09 -0.55 21.75
N TYR A 772 43.29 -0.92 22.20
CA TYR A 772 43.49 -1.74 23.40
C TYR A 772 44.29 -1.07 24.53
N LYS A 773 44.96 0.06 24.26
CA LYS A 773 45.82 0.80 25.21
C LYS A 773 45.81 2.33 24.93
N PRO A 774 44.65 3.01 24.96
CA PRO A 774 44.54 4.44 24.62
C PRO A 774 45.47 5.34 25.44
N GLU A 775 45.64 5.08 26.74
CA GLU A 775 46.63 5.76 27.59
C GLU A 775 48.07 5.72 27.01
N LYS A 776 48.49 4.59 26.45
CA LYS A 776 49.84 4.44 25.89
C LYS A 776 49.99 5.20 24.57
N LEU A 777 48.89 5.37 23.83
CA LEU A 777 48.85 6.29 22.70
C LEU A 777 48.97 7.74 23.18
N GLY A 778 48.20 8.16 24.20
CA GLY A 778 48.30 9.49 24.80
C GLY A 778 49.73 9.83 25.25
N GLN A 779 50.45 8.88 25.87
CA GLN A 779 51.87 9.02 26.20
C GLN A 779 52.78 9.24 24.97
N LEU A 780 52.57 8.49 23.88
CA LEU A 780 53.37 8.61 22.64
C LEU A 780 53.11 9.94 21.92
N ILE A 781 51.86 10.42 21.93
CA ILE A 781 51.48 11.73 21.40
C ILE A 781 52.08 12.86 22.27
N THR A 782 52.02 12.72 23.60
CA THR A 782 52.60 13.71 24.54
C THR A 782 54.12 13.85 24.33
N GLU A 783 54.84 12.73 24.23
CA GLU A 783 56.28 12.75 23.96
C GLU A 783 56.61 13.33 22.57
N THR A 784 55.79 13.02 21.56
CA THR A 784 55.88 13.62 20.21
C THR A 784 55.78 15.15 20.26
N VAL A 785 54.75 15.69 20.94
CA VAL A 785 54.52 17.13 21.07
C VAL A 785 55.65 17.79 21.86
N ARG A 786 56.12 17.15 22.94
CA ARG A 786 57.23 17.63 23.76
C ARG A 786 58.52 17.76 22.96
N LEU A 787 58.92 16.72 22.23
CA LEU A 787 60.15 16.74 21.41
C LEU A 787 60.10 17.79 20.29
N PHE A 788 58.91 18.06 19.72
CA PHE A 788 58.73 19.11 18.72
C PHE A 788 58.79 20.52 19.34
N ALA A 789 58.10 20.74 20.47
CA ALA A 789 58.12 22.01 21.18
C ALA A 789 59.51 22.36 21.76
N GLU A 790 60.31 21.36 22.12
CA GLU A 790 61.73 21.51 22.50
C GLU A 790 62.67 21.72 21.29
N GLY A 791 62.16 21.72 20.06
CA GLY A 791 62.95 21.89 18.82
C GLY A 791 63.89 20.72 18.48
N LYS A 792 63.78 19.60 19.20
CA LYS A 792 64.61 18.39 19.01
C LYS A 792 64.23 17.62 17.75
N VAL A 793 62.97 17.67 17.35
CA VAL A 793 62.47 17.13 16.08
C VAL A 793 61.72 18.19 15.27
N ARG A 794 61.62 18.00 13.95
CA ARG A 794 61.06 18.94 12.97
C ARG A 794 60.17 18.21 11.96
N LEU A 795 59.23 18.92 11.37
CA LEU A 795 58.26 18.36 10.41
C LEU A 795 58.94 17.63 9.25
N ALA A 796 58.33 16.54 8.80
CA ALA A 796 58.76 15.84 7.59
C ALA A 796 58.57 16.75 6.36
N LYS A 797 59.56 16.79 5.47
CA LYS A 797 59.61 17.68 4.31
C LYS A 797 59.27 16.96 2.99
N PRO A 798 58.55 17.62 2.06
CA PRO A 798 57.69 18.78 2.30
C PRO A 798 56.50 18.40 3.19
N THR A 799 56.00 19.34 3.99
CA THR A 799 54.63 19.29 4.51
C THR A 799 53.80 20.24 3.64
N ARG A 800 52.85 19.69 2.87
CA ARG A 800 51.95 20.45 2.00
C ARG A 800 50.65 20.70 2.76
N VAL A 801 50.28 21.97 2.98
CA VAL A 801 48.95 22.35 3.48
C VAL A 801 48.04 22.60 2.28
N MET A 802 46.82 22.07 2.34
CA MET A 802 45.78 22.11 1.30
C MET A 802 44.41 22.30 1.99
N ASP A 803 43.36 22.71 1.27
CA ASP A 803 41.98 22.79 1.79
C ASP A 803 41.13 21.56 1.42
N TYR A 804 39.86 21.49 1.83
CA TYR A 804 39.01 20.34 1.50
C TYR A 804 38.58 20.27 0.02
N THR A 805 38.67 21.36 -0.75
CA THR A 805 38.38 21.34 -2.20
C THR A 805 39.44 20.55 -2.97
N GLN A 806 40.67 20.49 -2.46
CA GLN A 806 41.79 19.80 -3.11
C GLN A 806 41.97 18.31 -2.72
N ILE A 807 40.98 17.70 -2.04
CA ILE A 807 41.06 16.29 -1.59
C ILE A 807 41.38 15.34 -2.76
N GLU A 808 40.73 15.52 -3.91
CA GLU A 808 40.96 14.66 -5.09
C GLU A 808 42.41 14.76 -5.63
N GLU A 809 42.99 15.97 -5.65
CA GLU A 809 44.39 16.19 -6.05
C GLU A 809 45.36 15.45 -5.12
N ALA A 810 45.13 15.56 -3.81
CA ALA A 810 45.98 14.95 -2.79
C ALA A 810 45.93 13.41 -2.83
N PHE A 811 44.75 12.81 -3.00
CA PHE A 811 44.61 11.35 -3.17
C PHE A 811 45.27 10.88 -4.48
N ARG A 812 45.06 11.57 -5.61
CA ARG A 812 45.74 11.29 -6.89
C ARG A 812 47.27 11.42 -6.78
N SER A 813 47.76 12.41 -6.03
CA SER A 813 49.19 12.59 -5.74
C SER A 813 49.76 11.41 -4.92
N LEU A 814 48.99 10.90 -3.95
CA LEU A 814 49.37 9.74 -3.13
C LEU A 814 49.44 8.44 -3.95
N GLN A 815 48.42 8.16 -4.79
CA GLN A 815 48.39 7.00 -5.69
C GLN A 815 49.64 6.92 -6.59
N SER A 816 50.18 8.06 -7.02
CA SER A 816 51.34 8.11 -7.93
C SER A 816 52.67 7.61 -7.34
N GLY A 817 52.77 7.43 -6.02
CA GLY A 817 54.02 7.10 -5.32
C GLY A 817 55.11 8.19 -5.37
N LYS A 818 54.85 9.33 -6.02
CA LYS A 818 55.77 10.48 -6.13
C LYS A 818 55.84 11.32 -4.85
N SER A 819 54.90 11.13 -3.93
CA SER A 819 54.84 11.86 -2.66
C SER A 819 56.11 11.73 -1.81
N MET A 820 56.39 12.79 -1.06
CA MET A 820 57.47 12.94 -0.08
C MET A 820 56.88 13.67 1.14
N GLY A 821 57.40 13.42 2.34
CA GLY A 821 56.94 14.10 3.55
C GLY A 821 55.47 13.82 3.90
N LYS A 822 54.63 14.87 3.90
CA LYS A 822 53.23 14.84 4.33
C LYS A 822 52.32 15.79 3.54
N THR A 823 51.03 15.45 3.50
CA THR A 823 49.94 16.37 3.15
C THR A 823 49.03 16.53 4.38
N VAL A 824 48.69 17.78 4.69
CA VAL A 824 47.74 18.17 5.74
C VAL A 824 46.63 18.96 5.09
N PHE A 825 45.38 18.63 5.39
CA PHE A 825 44.24 19.43 5.00
C PHE A 825 43.83 20.36 6.15
N LYS A 826 43.43 21.57 5.79
CA LYS A 826 42.88 22.60 6.68
C LYS A 826 41.47 22.94 6.17
N PRO A 827 40.39 22.39 6.75
CA PRO A 827 39.04 22.74 6.35
C PRO A 827 38.73 24.19 6.68
N ASN A 828 38.02 24.87 5.78
CA ASN A 828 37.41 26.18 6.03
C ASN A 828 35.88 26.08 5.82
N PRO A 829 35.04 26.82 6.55
CA PRO A 829 33.59 26.82 6.35
C PRO A 829 33.14 27.22 4.94
N THR A 830 34.01 27.91 4.19
CA THR A 830 33.80 28.36 2.80
C THR A 830 34.30 27.37 1.74
N ASP A 831 34.88 26.22 2.12
CA ASP A 831 35.34 25.21 1.17
C ASP A 831 34.11 24.63 0.44
N ILE A 832 33.99 24.89 -0.87
CA ILE A 832 32.93 24.32 -1.71
C ILE A 832 33.29 22.85 -1.98
N VAL A 833 32.44 21.94 -1.50
CA VAL A 833 32.65 20.50 -1.64
C VAL A 833 31.37 19.80 -2.09
N PRO A 834 31.45 18.62 -2.73
CA PRO A 834 30.29 17.79 -2.99
C PRO A 834 29.73 17.25 -1.66
N ILE A 835 28.54 17.71 -1.26
CA ILE A 835 27.80 17.27 -0.07
C ILE A 835 26.55 16.48 -0.51
N ILE A 836 26.28 15.35 0.14
CA ILE A 836 25.00 14.65 0.07
C ILE A 836 24.01 15.37 1.00
N PRO A 837 22.85 15.83 0.53
CA PRO A 837 21.82 16.42 1.40
C PRO A 837 21.37 15.46 2.51
N GLU A 838 21.02 15.97 3.69
CA GLU A 838 20.51 15.09 4.75
C GLU A 838 19.15 14.50 4.34
N LYS A 839 19.04 13.17 4.29
CA LYS A 839 17.73 12.51 4.19
C LYS A 839 16.97 12.79 5.48
N SER A 840 15.85 13.51 5.37
CA SER A 840 15.11 14.14 6.48
C SER A 840 15.07 13.25 7.72
N SER A 841 15.66 13.75 8.80
CA SER A 841 16.01 12.98 10.01
C SER A 841 14.85 12.10 10.45
N PRO A 842 15.08 10.80 10.73
CA PRO A 842 14.03 9.80 10.78
C PRO A 842 13.01 10.12 11.87
N LEU A 843 11.74 10.18 11.46
CA LEU A 843 10.58 10.26 12.35
C LEU A 843 10.77 9.28 13.52
N GLN A 844 10.75 9.81 14.74
CA GLN A 844 10.71 9.04 15.96
C GLN A 844 9.30 9.17 16.55
N PHE A 845 8.77 8.06 17.02
CA PHE A 845 7.56 8.04 17.84
C PHE A 845 7.91 8.38 19.29
N ASP A 846 7.03 9.09 19.99
CA ASP A 846 7.19 9.31 21.41
C ASP A 846 7.09 7.98 22.16
N GLN A 847 8.08 7.71 23.00
CA GLN A 847 8.16 6.51 23.82
C GLN A 847 7.11 6.50 24.95
N ASN A 848 6.51 7.65 25.25
CA ASN A 848 5.48 7.80 26.28
C ASN A 848 4.04 7.75 25.71
N ALA A 849 3.88 7.78 24.39
CA ALA A 849 2.59 7.77 23.71
C ALA A 849 2.14 6.34 23.34
N SER A 850 0.81 6.17 23.24
CA SER A 850 0.15 4.91 22.89
C SER A 850 -0.48 4.96 21.52
N TYR A 851 -0.20 3.96 20.68
CA TYR A 851 -0.59 3.95 19.27
C TYR A 851 -1.64 2.87 18.98
N VAL A 852 -2.80 3.27 18.44
CA VAL A 852 -3.93 2.37 18.16
C VAL A 852 -3.92 1.90 16.71
N LEU A 853 -3.80 0.59 16.49
CA LEU A 853 -3.84 -0.06 15.18
C LEU A 853 -5.11 -0.90 15.05
N ALA A 854 -6.20 -0.28 14.58
CA ALA A 854 -7.43 -0.96 14.21
C ALA A 854 -7.18 -1.90 13.01
N GLY A 855 -7.54 -3.19 13.15
CA GLY A 855 -7.21 -4.23 12.17
C GLY A 855 -5.72 -4.61 12.12
N GLY A 856 -4.88 -4.08 13.01
CA GLY A 856 -3.41 -4.10 12.90
C GLY A 856 -2.71 -5.47 12.91
N LEU A 857 -3.43 -6.57 13.15
CA LEU A 857 -2.87 -7.93 13.07
C LEU A 857 -2.93 -8.55 11.66
N GLY A 858 -3.58 -7.89 10.68
CA GLY A 858 -3.48 -8.25 9.27
C GLY A 858 -2.09 -7.96 8.69
N GLY A 859 -1.72 -8.57 7.55
CA GLY A 859 -0.35 -8.55 7.04
C GLY A 859 0.30 -7.16 6.92
N LEU A 860 -0.45 -6.15 6.45
CA LEU A 860 0.03 -4.77 6.37
C LEU A 860 0.16 -4.11 7.76
N GLY A 861 -0.78 -4.36 8.68
CA GLY A 861 -0.71 -3.82 10.03
C GLY A 861 0.50 -4.34 10.83
N ARG A 862 0.85 -5.62 10.66
CA ARG A 862 2.06 -6.22 11.28
C ARG A 862 3.35 -5.60 10.72
N SER A 863 3.37 -5.25 9.44
CA SER A 863 4.46 -4.50 8.81
C SER A 863 4.61 -3.10 9.41
N ILE A 864 3.51 -2.35 9.49
CA ILE A 864 3.48 -1.00 10.08
C ILE A 864 3.92 -1.04 11.55
N ALA A 865 3.46 -2.03 12.34
CA ALA A 865 3.87 -2.18 13.73
C ALA A 865 5.38 -2.37 13.91
N ARG A 866 6.02 -3.25 13.12
CA ARG A 866 7.49 -3.41 13.12
C ARG A 866 8.19 -2.09 12.80
N TRP A 867 7.71 -1.40 11.77
CA TRP A 867 8.27 -0.11 11.38
C TRP A 867 8.14 0.93 12.51
N MET A 868 6.98 1.06 13.16
CA MET A 868 6.77 1.97 14.29
C MET A 868 7.70 1.66 15.48
N VAL A 869 7.86 0.39 15.84
CA VAL A 869 8.78 -0.03 16.93
C VAL A 869 10.24 0.21 16.56
N SER A 870 10.64 -0.01 15.30
CA SER A 870 11.98 0.36 14.79
C SER A 870 12.25 1.88 14.78
N ARG A 871 11.20 2.69 14.97
CA ARG A 871 11.20 4.15 15.08
C ARG A 871 10.81 4.62 16.49
N GLY A 872 10.97 3.78 17.51
CA GLY A 872 10.85 4.18 18.91
C GLY A 872 9.47 4.00 19.56
N ALA A 873 8.44 3.50 18.86
CA ALA A 873 7.13 3.28 19.49
C ALA A 873 7.22 2.22 20.61
N LYS A 874 6.78 2.57 21.83
CA LYS A 874 6.90 1.72 23.03
C LYS A 874 5.59 1.20 23.61
N HIS A 875 4.45 1.67 23.13
CA HIS A 875 3.12 1.19 23.52
C HIS A 875 2.23 1.03 22.26
N LEU A 876 1.98 -0.22 21.85
CA LEU A 876 1.07 -0.52 20.73
C LEU A 876 -0.22 -1.17 21.23
N ILE A 877 -1.34 -0.63 20.77
CA ILE A 877 -2.70 -1.10 21.05
C ILE A 877 -3.25 -1.67 19.73
N PHE A 878 -3.27 -2.98 19.60
CA PHE A 878 -3.96 -3.63 18.48
C PHE A 878 -5.43 -3.77 18.83
N ILE A 879 -6.32 -3.20 18.03
CA ILE A 879 -7.75 -3.50 18.06
C ILE A 879 -8.04 -4.38 16.86
N SER A 880 -7.83 -5.69 17.04
CA SER A 880 -8.02 -6.67 15.98
C SER A 880 -9.44 -7.26 16.03
N ARG A 881 -9.70 -8.29 15.22
CA ARG A 881 -10.96 -9.03 15.25
C ARG A 881 -10.79 -10.53 15.54
N SER A 882 -9.55 -11.00 15.70
CA SER A 882 -9.19 -12.36 16.11
C SER A 882 -8.50 -12.43 17.48
N GLY A 883 -8.25 -11.28 18.09
CA GLY A 883 -7.47 -11.15 19.32
C GLY A 883 -6.07 -11.72 19.19
N ALA A 884 -5.55 -12.26 20.28
CA ALA A 884 -4.28 -13.00 20.30
C ALA A 884 -4.46 -14.49 19.90
N ALA A 885 -5.61 -14.89 19.35
CA ALA A 885 -5.94 -16.30 19.12
C ALA A 885 -5.36 -16.91 17.82
N GLY A 886 -4.67 -16.12 16.99
CA GLY A 886 -3.97 -16.60 15.79
C GLY A 886 -2.47 -16.73 16.01
N GLU A 887 -1.85 -17.78 15.45
CA GLU A 887 -0.39 -18.01 15.54
C GLU A 887 0.42 -16.81 15.03
N SER A 888 -0.03 -16.17 13.94
CA SER A 888 0.58 -14.97 13.37
C SER A 888 0.42 -13.70 14.23
N ALA A 889 -0.55 -13.69 15.16
CA ALA A 889 -0.67 -12.65 16.20
C ALA A 889 0.29 -12.91 17.37
N GLN A 890 0.43 -14.16 17.79
CA GLN A 890 1.35 -14.52 18.88
C GLN A 890 2.82 -14.34 18.48
N GLY A 891 3.17 -14.67 17.23
CA GLY A 891 4.52 -14.44 16.70
C GLY A 891 4.92 -12.96 16.68
N ILE A 892 4.05 -12.05 16.23
CA ILE A 892 4.35 -10.61 16.21
C ILE A 892 4.40 -10.00 17.61
N VAL A 893 3.62 -10.52 18.58
CA VAL A 893 3.73 -10.11 19.99
C VAL A 893 5.12 -10.45 20.52
N GLN A 894 5.54 -11.71 20.42
CA GLN A 894 6.85 -12.17 20.91
C GLN A 894 8.01 -11.43 20.24
N GLU A 895 7.89 -11.14 18.93
CA GLU A 895 8.87 -10.37 18.17
C GLU A 895 9.03 -8.93 18.69
N LEU A 896 7.93 -8.22 18.96
CA LEU A 896 7.96 -6.82 19.37
C LEU A 896 8.22 -6.66 20.88
N GLU A 897 7.69 -7.55 21.73
CA GLU A 897 7.99 -7.58 23.17
C GLU A 897 9.48 -7.83 23.43
N ALA A 898 10.16 -8.64 22.61
CA ALA A 898 11.61 -8.85 22.68
C ALA A 898 12.44 -7.58 22.43
N THR A 899 11.86 -6.54 21.81
CA THR A 899 12.49 -5.20 21.67
C THR A 899 12.16 -4.26 22.84
N GLY A 900 11.46 -4.75 23.86
CA GLY A 900 10.94 -3.98 24.98
C GLY A 900 9.86 -2.99 24.55
N CYS A 901 8.91 -3.41 23.71
CA CYS A 901 7.69 -2.67 23.39
C CYS A 901 6.51 -3.33 24.12
N ASN A 902 5.62 -2.53 24.73
CA ASN A 902 4.45 -3.01 25.43
C ASN A 902 3.30 -3.22 24.43
N ILE A 903 2.82 -4.45 24.30
CA ILE A 903 1.81 -4.83 23.30
C ILE A 903 0.49 -5.18 23.99
N HIS A 904 -0.56 -4.41 23.71
CA HIS A 904 -1.91 -4.69 24.18
C HIS A 904 -2.77 -5.17 23.01
N ILE A 905 -3.17 -6.44 23.02
CA ILE A 905 -4.11 -6.98 22.02
C ILE A 905 -5.52 -7.02 22.59
N PHE A 906 -6.30 -6.06 22.13
CA PHE A 906 -7.75 -6.12 22.15
C PHE A 906 -8.18 -6.83 20.87
N ALA A 907 -9.27 -7.59 20.93
CA ALA A 907 -10.13 -7.66 19.77
C ALA A 907 -11.38 -6.82 20.04
N CYS A 908 -12.07 -6.42 18.98
CA CYS A 908 -13.33 -5.69 18.99
C CYS A 908 -13.79 -5.66 17.53
N ASP A 909 -15.07 -5.85 17.21
CA ASP A 909 -15.50 -5.22 15.97
C ASP A 909 -15.59 -3.71 16.22
N VAL A 910 -14.81 -2.92 15.48
CA VAL A 910 -14.82 -1.45 15.63
C VAL A 910 -16.19 -0.84 15.28
N SER A 911 -17.06 -1.56 14.57
CA SER A 911 -18.44 -1.15 14.31
C SER A 911 -19.41 -1.35 15.49
N ASP A 912 -19.00 -2.07 16.54
CA ASP A 912 -19.69 -2.11 17.85
C ASP A 912 -19.25 -0.91 18.69
N GLU A 913 -20.09 0.12 18.78
CA GLU A 913 -19.78 1.34 19.53
C GLU A 913 -19.67 1.09 21.04
N VAL A 914 -20.49 0.18 21.60
CA VAL A 914 -20.56 -0.05 23.04
C VAL A 914 -19.31 -0.78 23.51
N LEU A 915 -18.94 -1.85 22.80
CA LEU A 915 -17.71 -2.59 23.08
C LEU A 915 -16.47 -1.73 22.80
N LEU A 916 -16.45 -0.95 21.71
CA LEU A 916 -15.31 -0.07 21.41
C LEU A 916 -15.16 1.06 22.44
N SER A 917 -16.26 1.64 22.95
CA SER A 917 -16.19 2.64 24.02
C SER A 917 -15.65 2.03 25.31
N TYR A 918 -16.17 0.85 25.72
CA TYR A 918 -15.64 0.10 26.85
C TYR A 918 -14.15 -0.21 26.67
N ILE A 919 -13.73 -0.59 25.45
CA ILE A 919 -12.35 -0.88 25.10
C ILE A 919 -11.44 0.36 25.07
N ILE A 920 -11.94 1.55 24.72
CA ILE A 920 -11.17 2.80 24.73
C ILE A 920 -11.10 3.41 26.14
N ASP A 921 -12.13 3.24 26.97
CA ASP A 921 -12.03 3.48 28.40
C ASP A 921 -11.13 2.43 29.09
N GLN A 922 -11.05 1.21 28.55
CA GLN A 922 -9.99 0.26 28.86
C GLN A 922 -8.65 0.51 28.10
N CYS A 923 -8.54 1.42 27.15
CA CYS A 923 -7.20 1.92 26.76
C CYS A 923 -6.63 2.82 27.89
N LYS A 924 -7.47 3.11 28.90
CA LYS A 924 -7.13 3.70 30.19
C LYS A 924 -7.16 2.63 31.33
N ALA A 925 -7.49 1.34 31.07
CA ALA A 925 -7.74 0.28 32.11
C ALA A 925 -7.70 -1.28 31.78
N ASN A 926 -7.53 -1.77 30.53
CA ASN A 926 -7.25 -3.14 29.95
C ASN A 926 -8.38 -4.19 29.50
N LEU A 927 -8.63 -4.32 28.15
CA LEU A 927 -9.08 -5.41 27.16
C LEU A 927 -10.31 -6.42 27.35
N PRO A 928 -10.90 -7.22 26.35
CA PRO A 928 -10.98 -7.39 24.82
C PRO A 928 -12.45 -7.72 24.19
N GLU A 929 -12.95 -8.39 23.06
CA GLU A 929 -12.69 -9.27 21.81
C GLU A 929 -13.93 -9.24 20.73
N ARG A 930 -14.21 -9.60 19.38
CA ARG A 930 -13.77 -10.24 18.02
C ARG A 930 -14.66 -9.91 16.70
N ALA A 931 -14.35 -10.29 15.39
CA ALA A 931 -15.18 -10.40 14.07
C ALA A 931 -14.48 -10.63 12.59
N ALA A 932 -15.12 -10.47 11.37
CA ALA A 932 -14.62 -10.88 9.95
C ALA A 932 -15.12 -10.15 8.59
N PHE A 933 -14.89 -10.66 7.33
CA PHE A 933 -15.08 -9.98 5.95
C PHE A 933 -15.47 -10.89 4.69
N LYS A 934 -16.01 -10.35 3.53
CA LYS A 934 -16.38 -11.03 2.21
C LYS A 934 -16.45 -10.12 0.90
N ASP A 935 -16.56 -10.70 -0.33
CA ASP A 935 -16.67 -10.06 -1.70
C ASP A 935 -17.94 -10.50 -2.55
N SER A 936 -18.50 -9.70 -3.50
CA SER A 936 -19.49 -10.13 -4.56
C SER A 936 -19.69 -9.15 -5.77
N MET A 937 -20.37 -9.58 -6.86
CA MET A 937 -20.83 -8.74 -8.00
C MET A 937 -22.08 -7.92 -7.66
N PHE A 938 -22.18 -6.64 -8.07
CA PHE A 938 -23.29 -5.73 -7.68
C PHE A 938 -24.69 -6.23 -8.03
N GLU A 939 -24.91 -6.71 -9.27
CA GLU A 939 -26.19 -7.30 -9.71
C GLU A 939 -26.60 -8.54 -8.89
N ASN A 940 -25.64 -9.18 -8.21
CA ASN A 940 -25.81 -10.36 -7.37
C ASN A 940 -25.34 -10.09 -5.92
N MET A 941 -25.40 -8.82 -5.46
CA MET A 941 -24.92 -8.40 -4.15
C MET A 941 -26.10 -8.23 -3.20
N THR A 942 -26.31 -9.20 -2.30
CA THR A 942 -27.32 -9.03 -1.24
C THR A 942 -26.97 -7.83 -0.35
N TYR A 943 -28.00 -7.18 0.18
CA TYR A 943 -27.86 -6.06 1.10
C TYR A 943 -26.94 -6.38 2.30
N GLU A 944 -26.97 -7.63 2.77
CA GLU A 944 -26.09 -8.13 3.84
C GLU A 944 -24.60 -8.12 3.42
N ASN A 945 -24.28 -8.60 2.21
CA ASN A 945 -22.91 -8.57 1.69
C ASN A 945 -22.42 -7.14 1.37
N PHE A 946 -23.33 -6.20 1.14
CA PHE A 946 -23.02 -4.77 1.08
C PHE A 946 -22.71 -4.24 2.50
N GLN A 947 -23.63 -4.43 3.45
CA GLN A 947 -23.51 -3.96 4.83
C GLN A 947 -22.30 -4.54 5.57
N ASP A 948 -22.01 -5.84 5.46
CA ASP A 948 -20.86 -6.47 6.14
C ASP A 948 -19.50 -5.98 5.64
N ALA A 949 -19.42 -5.55 4.37
CA ALA A 949 -18.21 -4.95 3.81
C ALA A 949 -18.08 -3.47 4.18
N LEU A 950 -19.19 -2.71 4.24
CA LEU A 950 -19.15 -1.31 4.69
C LEU A 950 -18.93 -1.18 6.20
N ARG A 951 -19.63 -1.95 7.05
CA ARG A 951 -19.61 -1.90 8.53
C ARG A 951 -18.23 -1.52 9.14
N PRO A 952 -17.13 -2.25 8.88
CA PRO A 952 -15.84 -1.96 9.50
C PRO A 952 -15.15 -0.68 8.98
N LYS A 953 -15.42 -0.23 7.74
CA LYS A 953 -14.87 1.03 7.19
C LYS A 953 -15.80 2.24 7.44
N PHE A 954 -17.11 2.05 7.42
CA PHE A 954 -18.12 3.07 7.69
C PHE A 954 -18.30 3.29 9.20
N ARG A 955 -19.04 2.41 9.89
CA ARG A 955 -19.30 2.53 11.34
C ARG A 955 -18.01 2.46 12.13
N GLY A 956 -17.07 1.58 11.76
CA GLY A 956 -15.78 1.45 12.43
C GLY A 956 -14.98 2.74 12.50
N SER A 957 -14.80 3.43 11.37
CA SER A 957 -14.06 4.69 11.33
C SER A 957 -14.80 5.84 12.01
N TRP A 958 -16.14 5.85 11.94
CA TRP A 958 -16.98 6.83 12.64
C TRP A 958 -16.89 6.67 14.17
N ASN A 959 -17.00 5.44 14.68
CA ASN A 959 -16.87 5.15 16.11
C ASN A 959 -15.46 5.52 16.60
N LEU A 960 -14.40 5.20 15.84
CA LEU A 960 -13.04 5.63 16.16
C LEU A 960 -12.87 7.16 16.14
N HIS A 961 -13.51 7.88 15.22
CA HIS A 961 -13.53 9.35 15.21
C HIS A 961 -14.23 9.93 16.45
N LYS A 962 -15.37 9.34 16.86
CA LYS A 962 -16.20 9.78 17.99
C LYS A 962 -15.56 9.49 19.36
N LEU A 963 -14.88 8.35 19.50
CA LEU A 963 -14.43 7.82 20.79
C LEU A 963 -12.94 8.06 21.10
N LEU A 964 -12.08 8.24 20.09
CA LEU A 964 -10.66 8.56 20.32
C LEU A 964 -10.47 10.06 20.70
N PRO A 965 -9.43 10.40 21.49
CA PRO A 965 -9.20 11.79 21.90
C PRO A 965 -8.97 12.74 20.72
N ALA A 966 -9.67 13.87 20.71
CA ALA A 966 -9.48 14.94 19.72
C ALA A 966 -8.06 15.54 19.73
N SER A 967 -7.30 15.36 20.81
CA SER A 967 -5.92 15.83 21.00
C SER A 967 -4.85 14.86 20.48
N MET A 968 -5.20 13.92 19.60
CA MET A 968 -4.26 12.97 18.98
C MET A 968 -3.47 13.64 17.85
N ASP A 969 -2.16 13.37 17.75
CA ASP A 969 -1.27 14.01 16.76
C ASP A 969 -1.60 13.67 15.31
N PHE A 970 -2.16 12.48 15.06
CA PHE A 970 -2.50 11.98 13.72
C PHE A 970 -3.66 10.99 13.75
N PHE A 971 -4.40 10.89 12.65
CA PHE A 971 -5.45 9.88 12.43
C PHE A 971 -5.33 9.38 10.98
N LEU A 972 -4.83 8.17 10.77
CA LEU A 972 -4.59 7.63 9.43
C LEU A 972 -5.66 6.59 9.06
N LEU A 973 -6.26 6.76 7.88
CA LEU A 973 -7.22 5.83 7.30
C LEU A 973 -6.56 5.11 6.11
N LEU A 974 -6.51 3.78 6.17
CA LEU A 974 -5.99 2.95 5.07
C LEU A 974 -7.16 2.61 4.12
N SER A 975 -7.37 3.53 3.18
CA SER A 975 -8.33 3.44 2.09
C SER A 975 -7.74 2.64 0.92
N SER A 976 -8.27 2.78 -0.30
CA SER A 976 -7.73 2.13 -1.48
C SER A 976 -8.19 2.82 -2.75
N MET A 977 -7.27 2.96 -3.71
CA MET A 977 -7.54 3.58 -5.02
C MET A 977 -8.71 2.96 -5.80
N MET A 978 -9.21 1.78 -5.39
CA MET A 978 -10.48 1.23 -5.89
C MET A 978 -11.72 2.10 -5.58
N GLY A 979 -11.66 2.98 -4.57
CA GLY A 979 -12.66 4.03 -4.33
C GLY A 979 -12.63 5.16 -5.36
N ILE A 980 -11.52 5.33 -6.10
CA ILE A 980 -11.29 6.41 -7.07
C ILE A 980 -11.31 5.90 -8.53
N LEU A 981 -10.78 4.69 -8.76
CA LEU A 981 -10.80 4.03 -10.07
C LEU A 981 -12.12 3.30 -10.35
N GLY A 982 -12.77 2.81 -9.28
CA GLY A 982 -13.81 1.79 -9.38
C GLY A 982 -13.28 0.44 -9.85
N ASN A 983 -13.97 -0.65 -9.50
CA ASN A 983 -13.73 -1.96 -10.08
C ASN A 983 -15.02 -2.80 -10.15
N ARG A 984 -15.11 -3.64 -11.17
CA ARG A 984 -16.21 -4.61 -11.30
C ARG A 984 -16.18 -5.56 -10.10
N SER A 985 -17.35 -5.89 -9.57
CA SER A 985 -17.55 -6.68 -8.33
C SER A 985 -16.87 -6.14 -7.05
N GLN A 986 -16.68 -4.82 -6.93
CA GLN A 986 -16.13 -4.21 -5.70
C GLN A 986 -16.87 -2.94 -5.26
N ALA A 987 -18.16 -2.80 -5.60
CA ALA A 987 -18.96 -1.61 -5.28
C ALA A 987 -19.08 -1.33 -3.77
N ASN A 988 -19.29 -2.37 -2.96
CA ASN A 988 -19.31 -2.30 -1.50
C ASN A 988 -17.95 -1.88 -0.90
N TYR A 989 -16.85 -2.43 -1.44
CA TYR A 989 -15.49 -2.07 -1.03
C TYR A 989 -15.16 -0.63 -1.41
N ALA A 990 -15.47 -0.20 -2.65
CA ALA A 990 -15.29 1.17 -3.12
C ALA A 990 -16.04 2.16 -2.23
N ALA A 991 -17.34 1.94 -1.96
CA ALA A 991 -18.14 2.80 -1.08
C ALA A 991 -17.55 2.92 0.34
N GLY A 992 -17.02 1.82 0.90
CA GLY A 992 -16.33 1.82 2.19
C GLY A 992 -15.02 2.62 2.19
N ASN A 993 -14.28 2.64 1.07
CA ASN A 993 -13.07 3.46 0.90
C ASN A 993 -13.44 4.95 0.75
N THR A 994 -14.32 5.29 -0.20
CA THR A 994 -14.75 6.68 -0.46
C THR A 994 -15.34 7.37 0.78
N TYR A 995 -15.99 6.62 1.68
CA TYR A 995 -16.42 7.14 2.97
C TYR A 995 -15.25 7.53 3.90
N GLN A 996 -14.17 6.75 3.94
CA GLN A 996 -12.98 7.08 4.73
C GLN A 996 -12.28 8.33 4.20
N ASP A 997 -12.28 8.52 2.87
CA ASP A 997 -11.76 9.73 2.24
C ASP A 997 -12.61 10.96 2.63
N ALA A 998 -13.93 10.85 2.54
CA ALA A 998 -14.87 11.88 3.00
C ALA A 998 -14.75 12.18 4.51
N LEU A 999 -14.51 11.16 5.33
CA LEU A 999 -14.30 11.31 6.78
C LEU A 999 -12.99 12.05 7.11
N ALA A 1000 -11.92 11.85 6.33
CA ALA A 1000 -10.69 12.61 6.49
C ALA A 1000 -10.88 14.10 6.15
N ILE A 1001 -11.61 14.39 5.06
CA ILE A 1001 -12.03 15.76 4.70
C ILE A 1001 -12.91 16.37 5.80
N HIS A 1002 -13.87 15.62 6.35
CA HIS A 1002 -14.72 16.07 7.44
C HIS A 1002 -13.92 16.42 8.71
N ARG A 1003 -13.00 15.54 9.15
CA ARG A 1003 -12.13 15.83 10.29
C ARG A 1003 -11.28 17.09 10.07
N HIS A 1004 -10.72 17.26 8.87
CA HIS A 1004 -10.01 18.50 8.50
C HIS A 1004 -10.90 19.75 8.61
N SER A 1005 -12.18 19.66 8.22
CA SER A 1005 -13.14 20.78 8.37
C SER A 1005 -13.45 21.15 9.83
N LEU A 1006 -13.23 20.22 10.77
CA LEU A 1006 -13.32 20.44 12.21
C LEU A 1006 -11.98 20.88 12.84
N GLY A 1007 -10.92 21.04 12.05
CA GLY A 1007 -9.56 21.32 12.54
C GLY A 1007 -8.87 20.13 13.20
N LEU A 1008 -9.41 18.92 13.05
CA LEU A 1008 -8.83 17.68 13.59
C LEU A 1008 -7.90 17.04 12.53
N PRO A 1009 -6.74 16.49 12.92
CA PRO A 1009 -5.86 15.81 11.96
C PRO A 1009 -6.54 14.56 11.42
N ALA A 1010 -6.45 14.36 10.10
CA ALA A 1010 -6.79 13.11 9.42
C ALA A 1010 -6.19 13.03 8.01
N THR A 1011 -5.68 11.86 7.63
CA THR A 1011 -5.31 11.57 6.23
C THR A 1011 -5.87 10.22 5.81
N SER A 1012 -6.58 10.19 4.69
CA SER A 1012 -6.89 8.96 3.98
C SER A 1012 -5.79 8.63 2.96
N ILE A 1013 -5.31 7.39 2.98
CA ILE A 1013 -4.27 6.91 2.07
C ILE A 1013 -4.90 5.84 1.18
N ASP A 1014 -5.14 6.19 -0.07
CA ASP A 1014 -5.67 5.31 -1.10
C ASP A 1014 -4.55 4.41 -1.63
N LEU A 1015 -4.41 3.26 -0.97
CA LEU A 1015 -3.42 2.25 -1.30
C LEU A 1015 -3.72 1.54 -2.62
N GLY A 1016 -2.66 1.41 -3.43
CA GLY A 1016 -2.63 0.60 -4.65
C GLY A 1016 -2.39 -0.90 -4.38
N SER A 1017 -1.91 -1.63 -5.39
CA SER A 1017 -1.56 -3.05 -5.27
C SER A 1017 -0.30 -3.23 -4.41
N ILE A 1018 -0.30 -4.21 -3.50
CA ILE A 1018 0.84 -4.51 -2.61
C ILE A 1018 1.15 -6.01 -2.73
N LEU A 1019 2.38 -6.35 -3.10
CA LEU A 1019 2.75 -7.75 -3.43
C LEU A 1019 3.49 -8.49 -2.31
N SER A 1020 4.25 -7.80 -1.45
CA SER A 1020 5.06 -8.44 -0.40
C SER A 1020 4.29 -8.73 0.90
N VAL A 1021 3.32 -7.87 1.26
CA VAL A 1021 2.57 -7.95 2.52
C VAL A 1021 1.07 -7.69 2.32
N GLY A 1022 0.28 -8.12 3.30
CA GLY A 1022 -1.18 -7.99 3.29
C GLY A 1022 -1.89 -9.08 2.48
N TYR A 1023 -3.15 -8.80 2.14
CA TYR A 1023 -4.11 -9.81 1.67
C TYR A 1023 -3.67 -10.58 0.42
N VAL A 1024 -2.96 -9.94 -0.51
CA VAL A 1024 -2.47 -10.57 -1.76
C VAL A 1024 -1.35 -11.57 -1.47
N ALA A 1025 -0.39 -11.22 -0.61
CA ALA A 1025 0.69 -12.10 -0.20
C ALA A 1025 0.21 -13.29 0.66
N GLU A 1026 -0.82 -13.07 1.48
CA GLU A 1026 -1.44 -14.09 2.33
C GLU A 1026 -2.34 -15.05 1.50
N ASN A 1027 -2.99 -14.60 0.41
CA ASN A 1027 -3.88 -15.42 -0.43
C ASN A 1027 -3.25 -15.90 -1.75
N LYS A 1028 -2.20 -16.73 -1.64
CA LYS A 1028 -1.39 -17.23 -2.78
C LYS A 1028 -2.17 -17.96 -3.89
N SER A 1029 -3.42 -18.36 -3.66
CA SER A 1029 -4.31 -18.91 -4.70
C SER A 1029 -4.75 -17.86 -5.72
N ARG A 1030 -5.05 -16.62 -5.30
CA ARG A 1030 -5.40 -15.50 -6.20
C ARG A 1030 -4.19 -15.01 -7.01
N LEU A 1031 -2.93 -15.31 -6.62
CA LEU A 1031 -1.75 -14.98 -7.43
C LEU A 1031 -1.77 -15.59 -8.84
N LYS A 1032 -2.49 -16.70 -9.06
CA LYS A 1032 -2.69 -17.27 -10.42
C LYS A 1032 -3.58 -16.41 -11.32
N THR A 1033 -4.37 -15.50 -10.75
CA THR A 1033 -5.24 -14.54 -11.44
C THR A 1033 -4.64 -13.13 -11.47
N VAL A 1034 -3.57 -12.87 -10.72
CA VAL A 1034 -2.87 -11.57 -10.69
C VAL A 1034 -2.19 -11.14 -12.01
N PRO A 1035 -1.80 -12.00 -12.98
CA PRO A 1035 -1.20 -11.54 -14.23
C PRO A 1035 -2.03 -10.54 -15.05
N SER A 1036 -3.36 -10.48 -14.88
CA SER A 1036 -4.24 -9.49 -15.51
C SER A 1036 -4.51 -8.23 -14.67
N ILE A 1037 -4.01 -8.16 -13.43
CA ILE A 1037 -4.16 -7.02 -12.51
C ILE A 1037 -2.80 -6.34 -12.27
N SER A 1038 -1.75 -7.12 -12.01
CA SER A 1038 -0.36 -6.65 -11.90
C SER A 1038 0.23 -6.12 -13.22
N SER A 1039 -0.43 -6.40 -14.34
CA SER A 1039 -0.10 -5.78 -15.63
C SER A 1039 -0.84 -4.45 -15.82
N VAL A 1040 -1.99 -4.25 -15.17
CA VAL A 1040 -2.82 -3.05 -15.30
C VAL A 1040 -2.47 -1.97 -14.27
N LEU A 1041 -1.81 -2.29 -13.16
CA LEU A 1041 -1.57 -1.36 -12.04
C LEU A 1041 -0.14 -1.47 -11.51
N GLU A 1042 0.44 -0.34 -11.07
CA GLU A 1042 1.72 -0.34 -10.37
C GLU A 1042 1.57 -1.06 -9.01
N SER A 1043 2.62 -1.79 -8.62
CA SER A 1043 2.65 -2.53 -7.36
C SER A 1043 3.63 -1.88 -6.40
N ILE A 1044 3.08 -1.35 -5.31
CA ILE A 1044 3.79 -0.59 -4.28
C ILE A 1044 4.57 -1.55 -3.39
N ARG A 1045 5.81 -1.17 -3.06
CA ARG A 1045 6.71 -1.89 -2.18
C ARG A 1045 6.43 -1.55 -0.71
N GLU A 1046 6.79 -2.45 0.20
CA GLU A 1046 6.50 -2.31 1.64
C GLU A 1046 7.12 -1.05 2.25
N ASP A 1047 8.35 -0.73 1.84
CA ASP A 1047 9.11 0.45 2.26
C ASP A 1047 8.62 1.75 1.60
N GLU A 1048 8.00 1.71 0.42
CA GLU A 1048 7.28 2.85 -0.16
C GLU A 1048 6.07 3.22 0.70
N ILE A 1049 5.32 2.23 1.20
CA ILE A 1049 4.21 2.48 2.13
C ILE A 1049 4.72 3.09 3.44
N HIS A 1050 5.83 2.58 3.99
CA HIS A 1050 6.46 3.16 5.19
C HIS A 1050 6.89 4.61 4.99
N LEU A 1051 7.25 5.01 3.76
CA LEU A 1051 7.59 6.39 3.42
C LEU A 1051 6.37 7.29 3.20
N ILE A 1052 5.28 6.79 2.59
CA ILE A 1052 4.00 7.49 2.54
C ILE A 1052 3.48 7.76 3.96
N LEU A 1053 3.57 6.76 4.84
CA LEU A 1053 3.23 6.90 6.26
C LEU A 1053 4.17 7.90 6.95
N LYS A 1054 5.49 7.80 6.76
CA LYS A 1054 6.46 8.77 7.31
C LYS A 1054 6.11 10.21 6.90
N TYR A 1055 5.76 10.44 5.63
CA TYR A 1055 5.40 11.77 5.12
C TYR A 1055 4.16 12.33 5.84
N HIS A 1056 3.09 11.54 5.98
CA HIS A 1056 1.84 12.00 6.59
C HIS A 1056 1.84 12.05 8.13
N LEU A 1057 2.86 11.48 8.77
CA LEU A 1057 3.04 11.51 10.24
C LEU A 1057 4.02 12.61 10.68
N ASP A 1058 4.82 13.16 9.77
CA ASP A 1058 5.82 14.18 10.05
C ASP A 1058 5.20 15.59 9.94
N GLN A 1059 4.96 16.23 11.08
CA GLN A 1059 4.35 17.56 11.17
C GLN A 1059 5.14 18.68 10.45
N ARG A 1060 6.36 18.40 9.95
CA ARG A 1060 7.13 19.29 9.06
C ARG A 1060 6.57 19.36 7.65
N HIS A 1061 5.68 18.44 7.26
CA HIS A 1061 5.06 18.41 5.94
C HIS A 1061 3.61 18.96 5.96
N PRO A 1062 3.17 19.64 4.88
CA PRO A 1062 1.80 20.10 4.78
C PRO A 1062 0.85 18.90 4.67
N GLY A 1063 -0.06 18.78 5.64
CA GLY A 1063 -1.06 17.71 5.67
C GLY A 1063 -2.05 17.81 4.51
N SER A 1064 -2.27 16.68 3.84
CA SER A 1064 -3.38 16.48 2.90
C SER A 1064 -4.40 15.56 3.56
N SER A 1065 -5.70 15.84 3.38
CA SER A 1065 -6.77 14.94 3.82
C SER A 1065 -6.82 13.63 3.02
N GLN A 1066 -6.24 13.59 1.81
CA GLN A 1066 -6.25 12.41 0.93
C GLN A 1066 -4.98 12.32 0.08
N THR A 1067 -4.48 11.10 -0.14
CA THR A 1067 -3.34 10.79 -1.03
C THR A 1067 -3.57 9.47 -1.76
N VAL A 1068 -3.48 9.46 -3.09
CA VAL A 1068 -3.63 8.26 -3.92
C VAL A 1068 -2.27 7.72 -4.38
N SER A 1069 -2.11 6.40 -4.37
CA SER A 1069 -0.85 5.70 -4.65
C SER A 1069 -1.03 4.52 -5.61
N GLY A 1070 0.02 4.16 -6.35
CA GLY A 1070 -0.02 3.03 -7.32
C GLY A 1070 -0.73 3.33 -8.65
N LEU A 1071 -1.02 4.60 -8.94
CA LEU A 1071 -1.50 5.05 -10.25
C LEU A 1071 -0.36 5.10 -11.27
N THR A 1072 -0.68 5.02 -12.56
CA THR A 1072 0.29 5.05 -13.66
C THR A 1072 -0.21 5.81 -14.87
N ASN A 1073 0.71 6.19 -15.76
CA ASN A 1073 0.44 7.08 -16.90
C ASN A 1073 0.24 6.31 -18.22
N ALA A 1074 -0.33 7.00 -19.22
CA ALA A 1074 -0.61 6.43 -20.53
C ALA A 1074 0.65 5.99 -21.30
N ALA A 1075 1.82 6.57 -21.03
CA ALA A 1075 3.08 6.22 -21.69
C ALA A 1075 3.63 4.86 -21.22
N LEU A 1076 3.54 4.55 -19.92
CA LEU A 1076 4.05 3.30 -19.37
C LEU A 1076 3.24 2.08 -19.86
N TYR A 1077 1.93 2.22 -20.06
CA TYR A 1077 1.13 1.20 -20.76
C TYR A 1077 1.60 0.98 -22.21
N LYS A 1078 1.86 2.06 -22.98
CA LYS A 1078 2.38 1.97 -24.35
C LYS A 1078 3.75 1.25 -24.38
N GLN A 1079 4.67 1.61 -23.48
CA GLN A 1079 5.99 0.98 -23.35
C GLN A 1079 5.87 -0.52 -23.02
N ARG A 1080 4.97 -0.89 -22.10
CA ARG A 1080 4.64 -2.29 -21.77
C ARG A 1080 3.81 -3.02 -22.85
N ARG A 1081 3.57 -2.39 -24.00
CA ARG A 1081 2.75 -2.89 -25.14
C ARG A 1081 1.31 -3.28 -24.75
N MET A 1082 0.74 -2.56 -23.79
CA MET A 1082 -0.60 -2.82 -23.25
C MET A 1082 -1.64 -1.80 -23.73
N PRO A 1083 -2.93 -2.20 -23.81
CA PRO A 1083 -4.01 -1.26 -24.07
C PRO A 1083 -4.17 -0.29 -22.89
N VAL A 1084 -4.10 1.01 -23.17
CA VAL A 1084 -4.35 2.07 -22.16
C VAL A 1084 -5.79 1.92 -21.63
N PRO A 1085 -6.01 1.78 -20.31
CA PRO A 1085 -7.34 1.60 -19.76
C PRO A 1085 -8.29 2.76 -20.05
N THR A 1086 -9.56 2.46 -20.30
CA THR A 1086 -10.56 3.47 -20.68
C THR A 1086 -10.80 4.52 -19.59
N TYR A 1087 -10.60 4.18 -18.30
CA TYR A 1087 -10.76 5.14 -17.20
C TYR A 1087 -9.78 6.32 -17.31
N LEU A 1088 -8.56 6.12 -17.84
CA LEU A 1088 -7.59 7.20 -18.00
C LEU A 1088 -8.05 8.30 -18.96
N LYS A 1089 -9.06 8.04 -19.82
CA LYS A 1089 -9.65 9.06 -20.69
C LYS A 1089 -10.52 10.07 -19.93
N LEU A 1090 -11.00 9.73 -18.72
CA LEU A 1090 -11.83 10.64 -17.94
C LEU A 1090 -11.01 11.87 -17.50
N PRO A 1091 -11.58 13.09 -17.55
CA PRO A 1091 -10.89 14.32 -17.15
C PRO A 1091 -10.29 14.32 -15.73
N LEU A 1092 -10.79 13.45 -14.84
CA LEU A 1092 -10.23 13.18 -13.50
C LEU A 1092 -8.73 12.81 -13.55
N PHE A 1093 -8.31 12.06 -14.58
CA PHE A 1093 -6.95 11.54 -14.74
C PHE A 1093 -6.12 12.33 -15.78
N ARG A 1094 -6.56 13.52 -16.20
CA ARG A 1094 -5.99 14.23 -17.36
C ARG A 1094 -4.47 14.46 -17.30
N HIS A 1095 -3.89 14.61 -16.12
CA HIS A 1095 -2.43 14.75 -15.98
C HIS A 1095 -1.67 13.45 -16.37
N LEU A 1096 -2.24 12.27 -16.08
CA LEU A 1096 -1.71 10.95 -16.45
C LEU A 1096 -1.87 10.59 -17.94
N GLN A 1097 -2.67 11.36 -18.69
CA GLN A 1097 -2.80 11.22 -20.14
C GLN A 1097 -1.62 11.84 -20.90
N SER A 1098 -0.97 12.86 -20.32
CA SER A 1098 -0.08 13.74 -21.06
C SER A 1098 1.26 13.08 -21.38
N GLU A 1099 1.73 13.25 -22.63
CA GLU A 1099 3.10 12.90 -23.04
C GLU A 1099 4.10 14.01 -22.66
N THR A 1100 3.87 14.69 -21.53
CA THR A 1100 4.69 15.82 -21.09
C THR A 1100 6.07 15.30 -20.72
N SER A 1101 7.09 15.86 -21.37
CA SER A 1101 8.46 15.36 -21.36
C SER A 1101 9.00 15.10 -19.96
N ALA A 1102 9.21 13.82 -19.62
CA ALA A 1102 10.22 13.42 -18.65
C ALA A 1102 11.57 13.89 -19.19
N ALA A 1103 12.08 15.01 -18.66
CA ALA A 1103 13.23 15.69 -19.22
C ALA A 1103 14.53 15.04 -18.74
N ASN A 1104 15.28 14.47 -19.68
CA ASN A 1104 16.69 14.07 -19.55
C ASN A 1104 17.08 13.02 -18.49
N ASP A 1105 16.16 12.53 -17.66
CA ASP A 1105 16.34 11.30 -16.88
C ASP A 1105 16.30 10.09 -17.82
N ALA A 1106 17.39 9.92 -18.55
CA ALA A 1106 17.77 8.66 -19.14
C ALA A 1106 18.09 7.69 -17.99
N VAL A 1107 17.06 6.99 -17.53
CA VAL A 1107 17.25 5.64 -16.97
C VAL A 1107 18.05 4.87 -18.02
N ASP A 1108 19.31 4.57 -17.72
CA ASP A 1108 20.18 3.78 -18.59
C ASP A 1108 19.56 2.39 -18.71
N ASP A 1109 18.82 2.18 -19.78
CA ASP A 1109 17.95 1.04 -20.05
C ASP A 1109 18.85 -0.19 -20.31
N ASP A 1110 19.43 -0.75 -19.23
CA ASP A 1110 20.54 -1.70 -19.32
C ASP A 1110 20.14 -2.87 -20.22
N PRO A 1111 20.67 -2.97 -21.45
CA PRO A 1111 20.05 -3.86 -22.43
C PRO A 1111 20.28 -5.33 -22.08
N ILE A 1112 21.20 -5.60 -21.12
CA ILE A 1112 21.42 -6.89 -20.47
C ILE A 1112 20.16 -7.40 -19.73
N LEU A 1113 19.34 -6.51 -19.16
CA LEU A 1113 18.10 -6.87 -18.44
C LEU A 1113 16.96 -7.28 -19.38
N LEU A 1114 17.01 -6.90 -20.66
CA LEU A 1114 16.01 -7.26 -21.66
C LEU A 1114 16.28 -8.64 -22.30
N VAL A 1115 17.52 -9.13 -22.25
CA VAL A 1115 17.96 -10.40 -22.88
C VAL A 1115 17.11 -11.61 -22.43
N PRO A 1116 16.77 -11.82 -21.14
CA PRO A 1116 15.98 -12.97 -20.71
C PRO A 1116 14.56 -12.96 -21.27
N ILE A 1117 13.96 -11.77 -21.36
CA ILE A 1117 12.60 -11.56 -21.89
C ILE A 1117 12.60 -11.85 -23.40
N GLN A 1118 13.57 -11.28 -24.13
CA GLN A 1118 13.74 -11.54 -25.56
C GLN A 1118 13.95 -13.04 -25.83
N LEU A 1119 14.82 -13.69 -25.06
CA LEU A 1119 15.14 -15.12 -25.20
C LEU A 1119 13.93 -16.03 -24.91
N ALA A 1120 13.11 -15.67 -23.92
CA ALA A 1120 11.85 -16.37 -23.62
C ALA A 1120 10.75 -16.16 -24.68
N THR A 1121 10.87 -15.15 -25.54
CA THR A 1121 9.97 -14.90 -26.67
C THR A 1121 10.51 -15.34 -28.03
N ALA A 1122 11.76 -15.84 -28.08
CA ALA A 1122 12.38 -16.28 -29.34
C ALA A 1122 11.64 -17.47 -29.94
N THR A 1123 11.32 -17.36 -31.23
CA THR A 1123 10.53 -18.33 -32.00
C THR A 1123 11.38 -19.29 -32.82
N ALA A 1124 12.64 -18.92 -33.09
CA ALA A 1124 13.61 -19.73 -33.81
C ALA A 1124 14.97 -19.79 -33.09
N ALA A 1125 15.77 -20.82 -33.37
CA ALA A 1125 17.01 -21.09 -32.64
C ALA A 1125 18.14 -20.12 -33.03
N ASP A 1126 18.17 -19.66 -34.28
CA ASP A 1126 19.05 -18.60 -34.77
C ASP A 1126 18.71 -17.24 -34.14
N GLU A 1127 17.42 -16.90 -34.04
CA GLU A 1127 16.94 -15.73 -33.29
C GLU A 1127 17.42 -15.77 -31.82
N ALA A 1128 17.27 -16.91 -31.14
CA ALA A 1128 17.77 -17.11 -29.78
C ALA A 1128 19.30 -16.94 -29.65
N VAL A 1129 20.07 -17.47 -30.61
CA VAL A 1129 21.54 -17.33 -30.63
C VAL A 1129 21.96 -15.87 -30.83
N VAL A 1130 21.28 -15.10 -31.70
CA VAL A 1130 21.55 -13.66 -31.90
C VAL A 1130 21.24 -12.84 -30.64
N ILE A 1131 20.16 -13.16 -29.93
CA ILE A 1131 19.79 -12.52 -28.64
C ILE A 1131 20.87 -12.79 -27.59
N VAL A 1132 21.26 -14.06 -27.41
CA VAL A 1132 22.32 -14.44 -26.45
C VAL A 1132 23.67 -13.84 -26.83
N SER A 1133 24.07 -13.85 -28.10
CA SER A 1133 25.33 -13.26 -28.56
C SER A 1133 25.41 -11.76 -28.24
N ASN A 1134 24.32 -11.01 -28.44
CA ASN A 1134 24.30 -9.59 -28.06
C ASN A 1134 24.29 -9.39 -26.54
N GLY A 1135 23.55 -10.20 -25.79
CA GLY A 1135 23.57 -10.16 -24.33
C GLY A 1135 24.97 -10.43 -23.73
N ILE A 1136 25.67 -11.43 -24.27
CA ILE A 1136 27.07 -11.71 -23.94
C ILE A 1136 27.94 -10.50 -24.32
N ARG A 1137 27.82 -9.99 -25.55
CA ARG A 1137 28.61 -8.83 -26.03
C ARG A 1137 28.51 -7.63 -25.09
N LEU A 1138 27.30 -7.30 -24.64
CA LEU A 1138 27.02 -6.22 -23.70
C LEU A 1138 27.57 -6.49 -22.29
N LYS A 1139 27.40 -7.70 -21.75
CA LYS A 1139 27.96 -8.04 -20.43
C LYS A 1139 29.50 -8.03 -20.46
N LEU A 1140 30.12 -8.52 -21.53
CA LEU A 1140 31.57 -8.48 -21.69
C LEU A 1140 32.11 -7.06 -21.87
N SER A 1141 31.43 -6.21 -22.64
CA SER A 1141 31.87 -4.81 -22.80
C SER A 1141 31.83 -4.03 -21.48
N LYS A 1142 30.80 -4.24 -20.65
CA LYS A 1142 30.75 -3.70 -19.27
C LYS A 1142 31.84 -4.29 -18.36
N LEU A 1143 32.06 -5.62 -18.39
CA LEU A 1143 33.12 -6.27 -17.59
C LEU A 1143 34.54 -5.83 -17.96
N LEU A 1144 34.78 -5.50 -19.23
CA LEU A 1144 36.08 -5.11 -19.76
C LEU A 1144 36.28 -3.59 -19.91
N SER A 1145 35.27 -2.79 -19.59
CA SER A 1145 35.27 -1.32 -19.75
C SER A 1145 35.65 -0.84 -21.16
N MET A 1146 35.12 -1.51 -22.19
CA MET A 1146 35.28 -1.17 -23.61
C MET A 1146 33.92 -1.07 -24.31
N THR A 1147 33.86 -0.67 -25.59
CA THR A 1147 32.56 -0.57 -26.29
C THR A 1147 32.05 -1.96 -26.69
N ALA A 1148 30.74 -2.10 -26.92
CA ALA A 1148 30.17 -3.36 -27.38
C ALA A 1148 30.64 -3.75 -28.80
N ASP A 1149 31.09 -2.78 -29.61
CA ASP A 1149 31.55 -3.01 -30.98
C ASP A 1149 33.05 -3.40 -31.05
N ASP A 1150 33.82 -3.21 -29.97
CA ASP A 1150 35.19 -3.72 -29.83
C ASP A 1150 35.24 -5.24 -29.56
N ILE A 1151 34.14 -5.83 -29.09
CA ILE A 1151 34.03 -7.26 -28.74
C ILE A 1151 33.77 -8.11 -29.99
N ASP A 1152 34.78 -8.83 -30.45
CA ASP A 1152 34.69 -9.71 -31.62
C ASP A 1152 34.01 -11.04 -31.28
N LEU A 1153 32.76 -11.20 -31.74
CA LEU A 1153 31.95 -12.41 -31.56
C LEU A 1153 32.54 -13.68 -32.21
N GLY A 1154 33.43 -13.54 -33.19
CA GLY A 1154 34.15 -14.63 -33.83
C GLY A 1154 35.36 -15.12 -33.02
N LYS A 1155 35.79 -14.38 -32.00
CA LYS A 1155 36.91 -14.74 -31.10
C LYS A 1155 36.41 -15.40 -29.81
N SER A 1156 37.33 -16.02 -29.07
CA SER A 1156 37.04 -16.60 -27.75
C SER A 1156 36.97 -15.53 -26.66
N ILE A 1157 36.25 -15.82 -25.57
CA ILE A 1157 36.22 -14.99 -24.35
C ILE A 1157 37.63 -14.71 -23.83
N SER A 1158 38.47 -15.74 -23.75
CA SER A 1158 39.86 -15.65 -23.31
C SER A 1158 40.73 -14.72 -24.18
N SER A 1159 40.47 -14.66 -25.50
CA SER A 1159 41.21 -13.76 -26.42
C SER A 1159 40.68 -12.32 -26.45
N ASN A 1160 39.56 -12.02 -25.78
CA ASN A 1160 39.09 -10.66 -25.51
C ASN A 1160 39.65 -10.09 -24.17
N GLY A 1161 40.59 -10.79 -23.51
CA GLY A 1161 41.31 -10.29 -22.32
C GLY A 1161 40.73 -10.70 -20.96
N ILE A 1162 39.85 -11.71 -20.93
CA ILE A 1162 39.12 -12.14 -19.72
C ILE A 1162 39.90 -13.19 -18.93
N ASP A 1163 40.11 -12.93 -17.64
CA ASP A 1163 40.76 -13.85 -16.71
C ASP A 1163 39.79 -14.81 -15.99
N SER A 1164 40.34 -15.71 -15.16
CA SER A 1164 39.56 -16.73 -14.45
C SER A 1164 38.64 -16.19 -13.35
N LEU A 1165 38.89 -14.97 -12.84
CA LEU A 1165 38.05 -14.32 -11.84
C LEU A 1165 36.82 -13.70 -12.53
N VAL A 1166 37.05 -12.92 -13.59
CA VAL A 1166 35.99 -12.33 -14.42
C VAL A 1166 35.13 -13.42 -15.07
N ALA A 1167 35.73 -14.53 -15.53
CA ALA A 1167 34.99 -15.68 -16.02
C ALA A 1167 34.05 -16.33 -14.98
N THR A 1168 34.35 -16.18 -13.68
CA THR A 1168 33.51 -16.72 -12.58
C THR A 1168 32.31 -15.81 -12.30
N GLU A 1169 32.48 -14.48 -12.37
CA GLU A 1169 31.34 -13.55 -12.33
C GLU A 1169 30.45 -13.72 -13.56
N PHE A 1170 31.06 -13.82 -14.75
CA PHE A 1170 30.35 -14.04 -16.00
C PHE A 1170 29.55 -15.36 -16.02
N ARG A 1171 30.10 -16.46 -15.48
CA ARG A 1171 29.32 -17.70 -15.22
C ARG A 1171 28.13 -17.44 -14.31
N THR A 1172 28.33 -16.69 -13.24
CA THR A 1172 27.26 -16.38 -12.27
C THR A 1172 26.13 -15.56 -12.91
N TRP A 1173 26.48 -14.66 -13.83
CA TRP A 1173 25.52 -13.93 -14.65
C TRP A 1173 24.77 -14.87 -15.62
N LEU A 1174 25.45 -15.74 -16.38
CA LEU A 1174 24.80 -16.71 -17.28
C LEU A 1174 23.79 -17.60 -16.54
N ALA A 1175 24.18 -18.16 -15.39
CA ALA A 1175 23.35 -19.07 -14.62
C ALA A 1175 22.15 -18.39 -13.95
N ARG A 1176 22.26 -17.12 -13.55
CA ARG A 1176 21.17 -16.34 -12.93
C ARG A 1176 20.23 -15.67 -13.93
N THR A 1177 20.77 -15.24 -15.07
CA THR A 1177 20.08 -14.32 -16.00
C THR A 1177 19.52 -15.07 -17.21
N LEU A 1178 20.25 -16.06 -17.72
CA LEU A 1178 19.84 -16.87 -18.88
C LEU A 1178 19.48 -18.32 -18.49
N GLU A 1179 19.45 -18.64 -17.19
CA GLU A 1179 19.20 -19.99 -16.63
C GLU A 1179 20.11 -21.10 -17.20
N ALA A 1180 21.29 -20.76 -17.71
CA ALA A 1180 22.26 -21.70 -18.29
C ALA A 1180 23.50 -21.82 -17.39
N ASP A 1181 23.66 -22.95 -16.69
CA ASP A 1181 24.90 -23.24 -15.95
C ASP A 1181 25.94 -23.91 -16.86
N LEU A 1182 27.16 -23.39 -16.82
CA LEU A 1182 28.28 -23.77 -17.68
C LEU A 1182 29.57 -23.89 -16.87
N PRO A 1183 30.37 -24.96 -17.03
CA PRO A 1183 31.71 -25.04 -16.46
C PRO A 1183 32.58 -23.83 -16.87
N VAL A 1184 33.40 -23.32 -15.95
CA VAL A 1184 34.33 -22.21 -16.26
C VAL A 1184 35.31 -22.59 -17.37
N LEU A 1185 35.64 -23.88 -17.51
CA LEU A 1185 36.45 -24.41 -18.63
C LEU A 1185 35.78 -24.27 -20.01
N ASP A 1186 34.45 -24.34 -20.08
CA ASP A 1186 33.71 -24.11 -21.33
C ASP A 1186 33.66 -22.62 -21.69
N ILE A 1187 33.56 -21.76 -20.67
CA ILE A 1187 33.56 -20.29 -20.82
C ILE A 1187 34.94 -19.78 -21.24
N MET A 1188 36.02 -20.33 -20.68
CA MET A 1188 37.41 -19.95 -21.01
C MET A 1188 37.98 -20.70 -22.23
N GLY A 1189 37.19 -21.58 -22.85
CA GLY A 1189 37.61 -22.40 -23.99
C GLY A 1189 38.05 -21.62 -25.23
N THR A 1190 38.60 -22.33 -26.21
CA THR A 1190 39.07 -21.76 -27.49
C THR A 1190 37.95 -21.55 -28.52
N SER A 1191 36.70 -21.92 -28.18
CA SER A 1191 35.50 -21.66 -28.97
C SER A 1191 35.17 -20.16 -29.05
N SER A 1192 34.54 -19.73 -30.15
CA SER A 1192 34.07 -18.35 -30.31
C SER A 1192 32.89 -18.02 -29.38
N ILE A 1193 32.62 -16.72 -29.19
CA ILE A 1193 31.44 -16.26 -28.45
C ILE A 1193 30.14 -16.72 -29.16
N LEU A 1194 30.12 -16.81 -30.49
CA LEU A 1194 29.00 -17.42 -31.24
C LEU A 1194 28.76 -18.88 -30.82
N THR A 1195 29.81 -19.72 -30.83
CA THR A 1195 29.70 -21.13 -30.41
C THR A 1195 29.36 -21.28 -28.93
N LEU A 1196 29.80 -20.35 -28.07
CA LEU A 1196 29.35 -20.31 -26.69
C LEU A 1196 27.86 -19.92 -26.59
N SER A 1197 27.37 -19.03 -27.46
CA SER A 1197 25.96 -18.62 -27.50
C SER A 1197 25.05 -19.78 -27.91
N GLU A 1198 25.44 -20.57 -28.91
CA GLU A 1198 24.78 -21.85 -29.28
C GLU A 1198 24.70 -22.81 -28.08
N LYS A 1199 25.79 -22.91 -27.31
CA LYS A 1199 25.86 -23.76 -26.11
C LYS A 1199 25.05 -23.21 -24.93
N VAL A 1200 24.92 -21.89 -24.79
CA VAL A 1200 24.02 -21.25 -23.81
C VAL A 1200 22.55 -21.46 -24.21
N VAL A 1201 22.19 -21.29 -25.49
CA VAL A 1201 20.83 -21.50 -25.99
C VAL A 1201 20.36 -22.94 -25.78
N SER A 1202 21.23 -23.94 -25.98
CA SER A 1202 20.91 -25.36 -25.75
C SER A 1202 20.86 -25.79 -24.27
N LEU A 1203 21.28 -24.93 -23.34
CA LEU A 1203 21.24 -25.17 -21.89
C LEU A 1203 20.25 -24.26 -21.14
N SER A 1204 19.79 -23.17 -21.78
CA SER A 1204 18.87 -22.20 -21.18
C SER A 1204 17.46 -22.75 -21.07
N LYS A 1205 16.89 -22.74 -19.86
CA LYS A 1205 15.48 -23.12 -19.63
C LYS A 1205 14.47 -22.10 -20.17
N LEU A 1206 14.93 -20.93 -20.62
CA LEU A 1206 14.07 -19.88 -21.17
C LEU A 1206 13.69 -20.15 -22.63
N VAL A 1207 14.50 -20.91 -23.36
CA VAL A 1207 14.31 -21.19 -24.79
C VAL A 1207 13.19 -22.22 -24.98
N GLN A 1208 12.10 -21.82 -25.63
CA GLN A 1208 10.96 -22.70 -25.94
C GLN A 1208 11.05 -23.37 -27.32
N VAL A 1209 12.10 -23.07 -28.10
CA VAL A 1209 12.30 -23.61 -29.45
C VAL A 1209 12.77 -25.06 -29.37
N ALA A 1210 12.03 -25.98 -29.99
CA ALA A 1210 12.42 -27.39 -30.07
C ALA A 1210 13.67 -27.54 -30.95
N THR A 1211 14.78 -27.99 -30.36
CA THR A 1211 16.03 -28.26 -31.06
C THR A 1211 15.85 -29.39 -32.09
N SER A 1212 16.03 -29.07 -33.38
CA SER A 1212 16.21 -30.07 -34.42
C SER A 1212 17.51 -30.85 -34.19
N SER A 1213 17.42 -32.19 -34.24
CA SER A 1213 18.52 -33.14 -34.06
C SER A 1213 19.54 -33.14 -35.20
#